data_AF-A0A7K9SE58-F1
#
_entry.id   AF-A0A7K9SE58-F1
#
_cell.length_a   1.000
_cell.length_b   1.000
_cell.length_c   1.000
_cell.angle_alpha   90.00
_cell.angle_beta   90.00
_cell.angle_gamma   90.00
#
_symmetry.space_group_name_H-M   'P 1'
#
loop_
_entity.id
_entity.type
_entity.pdbx_description
1 polymer ?
#
loop_
_entity_poly.entity_id
_entity_poly.type
_entity_poly.pdbx_seq_one_letter_code
_entity_poly.pdbx_strand_id
1 'polypeptide(L)'
;AINSCSSAAEALCNFICDCSDCSDENQCGYLRVSAVLDTPFTCDFEEGDCGWQDMSTSTYRWVWGQANLAAWGMSPHSDHTVGTDLGWFMVTVSPPAKTIATAWLRSPEMREAAATCEIRAWYHLLGSGLNQTECPVLRLAMSYRDEVVELWQSPEHRGEGWHQLVAYPGRITGDFQLIFSLTQPPMCGAKLALDDIIFRNCGLQEPGLQVCREEENHCQQGSCLAQHRFCDGTDDCGDGSDEDAAQCKSFIPCSFEKNLCSWEVEAGQPAWERNTSLNLGAAYSIPTRDHSNNSRTGFFLHVGSSSGTGANGTARLSSPTFQATKSCSLVLYCHLHGSATSRLSISYVTSSTKHLVRERMGDQGSLWVRERVVFNVTEKFKVLIEGVAGSAGTVAIDDLILSPGCMQEQGASPSTTLPSQAGDSPCTAEEMTCDNRDCISAELACDFAETCTDGSDEKHCGATTFEAGAGGWHDVSVGRLRWGLQKATKPTDSILTGMLGQLPRPLRVFSCLGTVLALQAGEGQMVAAAKARTPLLGPSGLACTMELNYHIHSGPRGFLAISVADHTTGITQLAWHTQRHGGTAKGHVSIPLGQRNRPFQVELLGLVDLQDSASAAIDNVTFAQCLTDVVPPGAMELSCNFERGMCGWYHDQSSDFKWIHSTGQGQGPDHTTGSGYFLFVDASVPWSRGQRAQIITYYQEPSTVQHCLSFWYRLAGPQIGTLNLKLQLEGAEETVLWTQRGSQGSVWHRGQTTLPTTGQRRYRVAFEALQDGFLGDMALDDLALTVGSCGAKPSCSFEADACGLVASGEHTWLRQSNGTGTTAGPAADHTTGTAAGHYMVVSTGRDSLPAGHAVALTSQPYQPSAPSQCLAFWYQMSAGTPGSLRVFVEQSRVRRQVMDMSAMEGNTWHRGHVNIQLDGDWQVIFEAVGAAGDHGYIALDDLHISDRACPEPASCDFEQDVCGWSSPSAPHLHGFAWGWKSGVPLAKYPGPEQDHTLGTKNGHYMHFDTSVLGLGGTTARLESQHLPAAAESCLRFWYNMDIPQHLSCGELRVLLHSAAGQRTVWSVPGHQSWGWQGSVVPVQSSSEFQIIFEITTQRWPMEGTVALDDIMYSTGGGCRSSQEGPVEDKFSSSSVAEAVLGVLLAVIILVLVVGGGWYWLKQRGVASGMPEESNAPQGFDNITFRDVRAEVKGFP
;
A
#
# COMPACT_ATOMS: atom_id res chain seq x y z
N ALA A 1 -25.69 -28.59 -14.77
CA ALA A 1 -26.43 -29.26 -13.68
C ALA A 1 -25.59 -29.07 -12.44
N ILE A 2 -25.99 -28.13 -11.58
CA ILE A 2 -25.28 -27.76 -10.36
C ILE A 2 -25.52 -28.90 -9.38
N ASN A 3 -24.45 -29.52 -8.87
CA ASN A 3 -24.56 -30.50 -7.79
C ASN A 3 -25.01 -29.75 -6.53
N SER A 4 -26.32 -29.53 -6.37
CA SER A 4 -26.88 -29.03 -5.13
C SER A 4 -26.79 -30.15 -4.09
N CYS A 5 -25.91 -29.98 -3.12
CA CYS A 5 -25.99 -30.69 -1.86
C CYS A 5 -27.42 -30.49 -1.31
N SER A 6 -28.14 -31.58 -0.99
CA SER A 6 -29.47 -31.48 -0.38
C SER A 6 -29.31 -31.32 1.14
N SER A 7 -28.75 -30.19 1.59
CA SER A 7 -28.70 -29.85 3.01
C SER A 7 -30.12 -29.54 3.52
N ALA A 8 -30.36 -29.76 4.82
CA ALA A 8 -31.61 -29.34 5.44
C ALA A 8 -31.71 -27.81 5.37
N ALA A 9 -32.92 -27.24 5.38
CA ALA A 9 -33.10 -25.79 5.32
C ALA A 9 -32.43 -25.03 6.48
N GLU A 10 -32.15 -25.71 7.59
CA GLU A 10 -31.45 -25.19 8.78
C GLU A 10 -29.91 -25.11 8.57
N ALA A 11 -29.39 -25.76 7.54
CA ALA A 11 -27.98 -25.84 7.15
C ALA A 11 -27.71 -25.07 5.84
N LEU A 12 -28.39 -23.93 5.67
CA LEU A 12 -28.21 -23.01 4.55
C LEU A 12 -27.97 -21.61 5.12
N CYS A 13 -26.91 -20.95 4.66
CA CYS A 13 -26.53 -19.60 5.09
C CYS A 13 -26.25 -19.50 6.59
N ASN A 14 -25.63 -20.54 7.17
CA ASN A 14 -25.29 -20.62 8.59
C ASN A 14 -23.80 -20.35 8.89
N PHE A 15 -23.03 -19.92 7.89
CA PHE A 15 -21.59 -19.67 8.00
C PHE A 15 -20.77 -20.92 8.36
N ILE A 16 -21.27 -22.13 8.09
CA ILE A 16 -20.57 -23.40 8.24
C ILE A 16 -20.63 -24.13 6.91
N CYS A 17 -19.51 -24.70 6.47
CA CYS A 17 -19.50 -25.50 5.26
C CYS A 17 -19.97 -26.93 5.56
N ASP A 18 -21.28 -27.15 5.58
CA ASP A 18 -21.85 -28.47 5.81
C ASP A 18 -21.65 -29.40 4.60
N CYS A 19 -21.50 -28.84 3.41
CA CYS A 19 -21.23 -29.58 2.18
C CYS A 19 -19.72 -29.59 1.83
N SER A 20 -19.24 -30.69 1.25
CA SER A 20 -17.82 -30.83 0.84
C SER A 20 -17.36 -29.74 -0.15
N ASP A 21 -18.30 -29.17 -0.88
CA ASP A 21 -18.11 -28.07 -1.83
C ASP A 21 -18.74 -26.74 -1.35
N CYS A 22 -19.02 -26.59 -0.04
CA CYS A 22 -19.66 -25.42 0.60
C CYS A 22 -20.80 -24.83 -0.25
N SER A 23 -21.54 -25.67 -0.97
CA SER A 23 -22.55 -25.21 -1.93
C SER A 23 -23.80 -24.67 -1.24
N ASP A 24 -24.04 -25.12 -0.01
CA ASP A 24 -25.00 -24.62 0.97
C ASP A 24 -24.84 -23.12 1.28
N GLU A 25 -23.64 -22.60 1.07
CA GLU A 25 -23.20 -21.30 1.53
C GLU A 25 -22.94 -20.29 0.38
N ASN A 26 -22.94 -20.76 -0.88
CA ASN A 26 -22.61 -19.94 -2.06
C ASN A 26 -23.65 -18.86 -2.44
N GLN A 27 -24.84 -18.85 -1.83
CA GLN A 27 -25.91 -17.88 -2.11
C GLN A 27 -26.23 -16.98 -0.91
N CYS A 28 -25.30 -16.89 0.03
CA CYS A 28 -25.53 -16.32 1.36
C CYS A 28 -24.84 -14.97 1.56
N GLY A 29 -24.49 -14.27 0.48
CA GLY A 29 -23.83 -12.98 0.54
C GLY A 29 -22.31 -13.02 0.40
N TYR A 30 -21.72 -14.14 -0.06
CA TYR A 30 -20.28 -14.32 -0.32
C TYR A 30 -19.99 -15.30 -1.45
N LEU A 31 -18.76 -15.27 -2.00
CA LEU A 31 -18.34 -16.08 -3.15
C LEU A 31 -16.97 -16.74 -2.88
N ARG A 32 -16.77 -17.94 -3.42
CA ARG A 32 -15.86 -18.95 -2.89
C ARG A 32 -14.45 -18.88 -3.49
N VAL A 33 -13.40 -18.82 -2.66
CA VAL A 33 -12.06 -19.36 -3.01
C VAL A 33 -11.49 -20.19 -1.84
N SER A 34 -11.58 -21.52 -1.98
CA SER A 34 -10.98 -22.57 -1.14
C SER A 34 -11.73 -22.99 0.14
N ALA A 35 -12.06 -24.29 0.18
CA ALA A 35 -12.74 -24.99 1.27
C ALA A 35 -11.75 -25.40 2.37
N VAL A 36 -11.29 -24.45 3.18
CA VAL A 36 -10.49 -24.75 4.37
C VAL A 36 -11.29 -24.27 5.58
N LEU A 37 -11.50 -25.13 6.58
CA LEU A 37 -12.06 -24.70 7.87
C LEU A 37 -11.27 -23.48 8.37
N ASP A 38 -11.97 -22.42 8.81
CA ASP A 38 -11.45 -21.10 9.20
C ASP A 38 -11.05 -20.10 8.08
N THR A 39 -11.50 -20.23 6.83
CA THR A 39 -11.42 -19.10 5.88
C THR A 39 -12.58 -18.14 6.08
N PRO A 40 -12.36 -16.81 6.17
CA PRO A 40 -13.44 -15.85 6.30
C PRO A 40 -14.33 -15.88 5.05
N PHE A 41 -15.64 -15.73 5.22
CA PHE A 41 -16.57 -15.65 4.09
C PHE A 41 -16.55 -14.25 3.49
N THR A 42 -16.17 -14.14 2.22
CA THR A 42 -15.93 -12.85 1.57
C THR A 42 -16.77 -12.66 0.30
N CYS A 43 -17.37 -11.50 0.15
CA CYS A 43 -17.91 -11.01 -1.12
C CYS A 43 -17.02 -9.87 -1.63
N ASP A 44 -16.20 -10.18 -2.60
CA ASP A 44 -15.27 -9.28 -3.28
C ASP A 44 -15.88 -8.65 -4.55
N PHE A 45 -17.12 -9.01 -4.88
CA PHE A 45 -17.87 -8.54 -6.05
C PHE A 45 -17.26 -8.84 -7.43
N GLU A 46 -16.17 -9.61 -7.53
CA GLU A 46 -15.45 -9.84 -8.78
C GLU A 46 -16.19 -10.77 -9.76
N GLU A 47 -16.86 -11.80 -9.24
CA GLU A 47 -17.61 -12.77 -10.06
C GLU A 47 -19.12 -12.50 -10.08
N GLY A 48 -19.61 -11.55 -9.29
CA GLY A 48 -21.03 -11.15 -9.22
C GLY A 48 -21.41 -10.40 -7.95
N ASP A 49 -22.70 -10.14 -7.76
CA ASP A 49 -23.24 -9.38 -6.61
C ASP A 49 -23.33 -10.18 -5.29
N CYS A 50 -22.84 -11.43 -5.27
CA CYS A 50 -22.98 -12.41 -4.18
C CYS A 50 -24.41 -12.56 -3.62
N GLY A 51 -25.44 -12.22 -4.39
CA GLY A 51 -26.85 -12.25 -3.94
C GLY A 51 -27.33 -10.99 -3.22
N TRP A 52 -26.51 -9.93 -3.13
CA TRP A 52 -26.92 -8.63 -2.59
C TRP A 52 -27.89 -7.92 -3.54
N GLN A 53 -29.00 -7.40 -3.01
CA GLN A 53 -30.10 -6.84 -3.80
C GLN A 53 -30.34 -5.36 -3.48
N ASP A 54 -30.42 -4.53 -4.51
CA ASP A 54 -30.89 -3.15 -4.38
C ASP A 54 -32.40 -3.10 -4.12
N MET A 55 -32.78 -2.46 -3.03
CA MET A 55 -34.17 -2.26 -2.60
C MET A 55 -34.59 -0.79 -2.72
N SER A 56 -33.85 0.00 -3.50
CA SER A 56 -34.05 1.44 -3.62
C SER A 56 -35.31 1.75 -4.41
N THR A 57 -36.17 2.63 -3.88
CA THR A 57 -37.41 3.05 -4.56
C THR A 57 -37.23 4.27 -5.45
N SER A 58 -36.06 4.89 -5.42
CA SER A 58 -35.73 6.12 -6.15
C SER A 58 -34.77 5.86 -7.31
N THR A 59 -34.48 6.89 -8.11
CA THR A 59 -33.44 6.83 -9.15
C THR A 59 -32.02 6.75 -8.55
N TYR A 60 -31.88 7.07 -7.26
CA TYR A 60 -30.67 6.82 -6.48
C TYR A 60 -30.69 5.39 -5.98
N ARG A 61 -29.82 4.54 -6.55
CA ARG A 61 -29.77 3.10 -6.34
C ARG A 61 -28.35 2.56 -6.40
N TRP A 62 -28.16 1.36 -5.86
CA TRP A 62 -26.94 0.59 -5.99
C TRP A 62 -26.88 -0.13 -7.34
N VAL A 63 -25.69 -0.14 -7.94
CA VAL A 63 -25.39 -0.93 -9.13
C VAL A 63 -24.03 -1.58 -8.97
N TRP A 64 -23.90 -2.77 -9.57
CA TRP A 64 -22.60 -3.39 -9.77
C TRP A 64 -21.84 -2.62 -10.86
N GLY A 65 -20.62 -2.18 -10.56
CA GLY A 65 -19.87 -1.27 -11.41
C GLY A 65 -18.37 -1.55 -11.39
N GLN A 66 -17.73 -1.28 -12.52
CA GLN A 66 -16.27 -1.40 -12.70
C GLN A 66 -15.62 -0.01 -12.65
N ALA A 67 -14.40 0.09 -12.12
CA ALA A 67 -13.70 1.37 -12.01
C ALA A 67 -13.46 2.07 -13.38
N ASN A 68 -13.24 1.31 -14.46
CA ASN A 68 -13.03 1.85 -15.83
C ASN A 68 -14.28 2.50 -16.46
N LEU A 69 -15.50 2.31 -15.92
CA LEU A 69 -16.71 3.00 -16.40
C LEU A 69 -16.76 4.50 -16.00
N ALA A 70 -15.61 5.07 -15.64
CA ALA A 70 -15.34 6.46 -15.29
C ALA A 70 -15.51 7.46 -16.46
N ALA A 71 -16.58 7.35 -17.24
CA ALA A 71 -17.08 8.45 -18.06
C ALA A 71 -17.63 9.62 -17.21
N TRP A 72 -17.62 9.52 -15.87
CA TRP A 72 -18.31 10.43 -14.94
C TRP A 72 -17.45 10.83 -13.71
N GLY A 73 -16.12 10.96 -13.88
CA GLY A 73 -15.18 11.80 -13.11
C GLY A 73 -15.17 11.80 -11.56
N MET A 74 -15.89 10.90 -10.88
CA MET A 74 -16.07 10.94 -9.40
C MET A 74 -16.32 9.54 -8.78
N SER A 75 -15.90 8.45 -9.43
CA SER A 75 -15.91 7.08 -8.87
C SER A 75 -14.49 6.70 -8.45
N PRO A 76 -14.27 5.76 -7.50
CA PRO A 76 -12.91 5.31 -7.18
C PRO A 76 -12.23 4.78 -8.45
N HIS A 77 -10.98 5.18 -8.66
CA HIS A 77 -10.19 4.85 -9.84
C HIS A 77 -9.72 3.40 -9.85
N SER A 78 -9.82 2.72 -8.71
CA SER A 78 -9.48 1.31 -8.55
C SER A 78 -10.47 0.63 -7.62
N ASP A 79 -10.72 -0.63 -7.92
CA ASP A 79 -11.35 -1.58 -7.04
C ASP A 79 -10.48 -1.87 -5.80
N HIS A 80 -11.09 -2.19 -4.65
CA HIS A 80 -10.31 -2.51 -3.46
C HIS A 80 -9.75 -3.93 -3.56
N THR A 81 -10.53 -4.95 -3.92
CA THR A 81 -10.07 -6.35 -4.05
C THR A 81 -8.80 -6.50 -4.89
N VAL A 82 -8.84 -6.06 -6.16
CA VAL A 82 -7.77 -6.29 -7.14
C VAL A 82 -6.75 -5.15 -7.16
N GLY A 83 -7.12 -3.96 -6.65
CA GLY A 83 -6.26 -2.78 -6.69
C GLY A 83 -6.06 -2.21 -8.09
N THR A 84 -6.94 -2.53 -9.03
CA THR A 84 -6.88 -2.09 -10.44
C THR A 84 -8.20 -1.45 -10.88
N ASP A 85 -8.21 -0.75 -12.01
CA ASP A 85 -9.44 -0.24 -12.63
C ASP A 85 -10.31 -1.33 -13.27
N LEU A 86 -9.82 -2.57 -13.29
CA LEU A 86 -10.49 -3.75 -13.86
C LEU A 86 -11.34 -4.52 -12.85
N GLY A 87 -11.17 -4.29 -11.54
CA GLY A 87 -11.99 -4.94 -10.51
C GLY A 87 -13.40 -4.36 -10.41
N TRP A 88 -14.25 -5.05 -9.67
CA TRP A 88 -15.68 -4.81 -9.58
C TRP A 88 -16.11 -4.53 -8.16
N PHE A 89 -16.96 -3.52 -7.98
CA PHE A 89 -17.50 -3.15 -6.68
C PHE A 89 -18.96 -2.68 -6.80
N MET A 90 -19.62 -2.49 -5.66
CA MET A 90 -20.96 -1.91 -5.60
C MET A 90 -20.89 -0.40 -5.51
N VAL A 91 -21.54 0.33 -6.42
CA VAL A 91 -21.50 1.79 -6.47
C VAL A 91 -22.90 2.39 -6.55
N THR A 92 -23.09 3.57 -5.95
CA THR A 92 -24.34 4.31 -6.12
C THR A 92 -24.33 5.19 -7.37
N VAL A 93 -25.40 5.12 -8.17
CA VAL A 93 -25.57 5.98 -9.36
C VAL A 93 -26.37 7.21 -8.97
N SER A 94 -25.80 8.41 -9.16
CA SER A 94 -26.47 9.67 -8.84
C SER A 94 -26.86 10.45 -10.10
N PRO A 95 -28.15 10.76 -10.33
CA PRO A 95 -28.56 11.98 -11.02
C PRO A 95 -28.64 13.15 -10.02
N PRO A 96 -28.58 14.42 -10.47
CA PRO A 96 -28.67 15.57 -9.56
C PRO A 96 -30.07 15.64 -8.92
N ALA A 97 -30.22 15.10 -7.72
CA ALA A 97 -31.48 15.14 -6.97
C ALA A 97 -31.59 16.44 -6.14
N LYS A 98 -32.73 17.12 -6.26
CA LYS A 98 -33.09 18.33 -5.48
C LYS A 98 -33.68 18.01 -4.09
N THR A 99 -33.76 16.73 -3.71
CA THR A 99 -34.41 16.24 -2.49
C THR A 99 -33.56 15.17 -1.82
N ILE A 100 -33.73 14.99 -0.51
CA ILE A 100 -33.11 13.87 0.24
C ILE A 100 -33.55 12.55 -0.39
N ALA A 101 -32.59 11.69 -0.72
CA ALA A 101 -32.83 10.35 -1.24
C ALA A 101 -31.98 9.33 -0.49
N THR A 102 -32.50 8.13 -0.31
CA THR A 102 -31.79 7.03 0.36
C THR A 102 -31.73 5.82 -0.56
N ALA A 103 -30.53 5.30 -0.81
CA ALA A 103 -30.31 4.03 -1.49
C ALA A 103 -30.18 2.89 -0.46
N TRP A 104 -30.76 1.73 -0.75
CA TRP A 104 -30.82 0.57 0.15
C TRP A 104 -30.27 -0.67 -0.55
N LEU A 105 -29.26 -1.30 0.03
CA LEU A 105 -28.69 -2.57 -0.42
C LEU A 105 -28.91 -3.62 0.67
N ARG A 106 -29.51 -4.76 0.33
CA ARG A 106 -29.92 -5.80 1.26
C ARG A 106 -29.19 -7.11 0.98
N SER A 107 -28.72 -7.79 2.02
CA SER A 107 -28.12 -9.12 1.90
C SER A 107 -29.18 -10.21 1.64
N PRO A 108 -28.74 -11.41 1.22
CA PRO A 108 -29.53 -12.62 1.41
C PRO A 108 -29.91 -12.86 2.87
N GLU A 109 -30.86 -13.76 3.10
CA GLU A 109 -31.26 -14.20 4.44
C GLU A 109 -30.20 -15.12 5.04
N MET A 110 -29.63 -14.70 6.17
CA MET A 110 -28.61 -15.42 6.93
C MET A 110 -29.25 -16.05 8.17
N ARG A 111 -28.66 -17.13 8.70
CA ARG A 111 -29.25 -17.94 9.78
C ARG A 111 -28.26 -18.22 10.88
N GLU A 112 -28.61 -17.86 12.11
CA GLU A 112 -27.74 -17.95 13.29
C GLU A 112 -26.42 -17.16 13.12
N ALA A 113 -26.02 -16.41 14.13
CA ALA A 113 -24.69 -15.81 14.15
C ALA A 113 -24.11 -15.95 15.53
N ALA A 114 -22.89 -16.47 15.63
CA ALA A 114 -22.17 -16.59 16.88
C ALA A 114 -21.96 -15.22 17.55
N ALA A 115 -21.83 -15.20 18.89
CA ALA A 115 -21.51 -13.99 19.65
C ALA A 115 -20.20 -13.31 19.20
N THR A 116 -19.30 -14.08 18.57
CA THR A 116 -18.01 -13.62 18.03
C THR A 116 -18.08 -13.03 16.62
N CYS A 117 -19.26 -13.00 16.00
CA CYS A 117 -19.41 -12.57 14.62
C CYS A 117 -18.95 -11.12 14.43
N GLU A 118 -18.06 -10.93 13.45
CA GLU A 118 -17.51 -9.65 13.06
C GLU A 118 -17.73 -9.45 11.55
N ILE A 119 -18.38 -8.34 11.20
CA ILE A 119 -18.61 -7.94 9.81
C ILE A 119 -17.62 -6.83 9.48
N ARG A 120 -16.86 -7.01 8.40
CA ARG A 120 -16.01 -5.96 7.83
C ARG A 120 -16.43 -5.66 6.41
N ALA A 121 -16.25 -4.42 5.99
CA ALA A 121 -16.35 -4.05 4.58
C ALA A 121 -15.44 -2.85 4.28
N TRP A 122 -15.14 -2.63 3.01
CA TRP A 122 -14.42 -1.46 2.55
C TRP A 122 -15.36 -0.52 1.82
N TYR A 123 -15.28 0.76 2.14
CA TYR A 123 -16.16 1.77 1.55
C TYR A 123 -15.36 3.00 1.12
N HIS A 124 -15.76 3.59 -0.01
CA HIS A 124 -15.17 4.81 -0.54
C HIS A 124 -16.26 5.87 -0.71
N LEU A 125 -16.29 6.88 0.14
CA LEU A 125 -17.31 7.93 0.09
C LEU A 125 -16.72 9.27 -0.34
N LEU A 126 -17.12 9.76 -1.52
CA LEU A 126 -16.75 11.09 -2.02
C LEU A 126 -17.91 12.06 -1.82
N GLY A 127 -17.64 13.20 -1.18
CA GLY A 127 -18.61 14.29 -0.99
C GLY A 127 -18.12 15.61 -1.58
N SER A 128 -18.64 16.00 -2.75
CA SER A 128 -18.43 17.34 -3.32
C SER A 128 -19.50 18.31 -2.78
N GLY A 129 -19.13 19.14 -1.79
CA GLY A 129 -19.99 20.22 -1.30
C GLY A 129 -19.18 21.43 -0.83
N LEU A 130 -19.16 22.49 -1.65
CA LEU A 130 -18.78 23.84 -1.21
C LEU A 130 -19.84 24.30 -0.18
N ASN A 131 -19.44 24.39 1.09
CA ASN A 131 -20.19 24.74 2.32
C ASN A 131 -20.62 23.53 3.18
N GLN A 132 -19.78 23.29 4.20
CA GLN A 132 -19.83 22.23 5.21
C GLN A 132 -21.00 22.35 6.20
N THR A 133 -22.18 21.82 5.89
CA THR A 133 -23.18 21.60 6.96
C THR A 133 -23.91 20.25 6.92
N GLU A 134 -24.00 19.54 5.78
CA GLU A 134 -24.62 18.21 5.75
C GLU A 134 -23.85 17.28 4.80
N CYS A 135 -23.31 16.19 5.34
CA CYS A 135 -22.55 15.18 4.60
C CYS A 135 -23.39 13.91 4.36
N PRO A 136 -23.12 13.15 3.28
CA PRO A 136 -23.71 11.82 3.10
C PRO A 136 -23.34 10.88 4.26
N VAL A 137 -24.32 10.12 4.75
CA VAL A 137 -24.12 9.17 5.86
C VAL A 137 -24.43 7.76 5.38
N LEU A 138 -23.41 6.91 5.37
CA LEU A 138 -23.53 5.46 5.25
C LEU A 138 -23.86 4.85 6.62
N ARG A 139 -24.88 4.00 6.66
CA ARG A 139 -25.30 3.22 7.83
C ARG A 139 -25.39 1.74 7.45
N LEU A 140 -24.93 0.88 8.36
CA LEU A 140 -25.16 -0.56 8.31
C LEU A 140 -26.14 -0.93 9.41
N ALA A 141 -27.27 -1.54 9.02
CA ALA A 141 -28.31 -1.99 9.91
C ALA A 141 -28.59 -3.49 9.72
N MET A 142 -29.20 -4.09 10.74
CA MET A 142 -29.63 -5.47 10.77
C MET A 142 -31.15 -5.52 10.94
N SER A 143 -31.81 -6.33 10.12
CA SER A 143 -33.23 -6.67 10.26
C SER A 143 -33.34 -8.00 11.00
N TYR A 144 -33.95 -8.00 12.19
CA TYR A 144 -34.11 -9.16 13.05
C TYR A 144 -35.40 -9.06 13.87
N ARG A 145 -36.21 -10.14 13.92
CA ARG A 145 -37.51 -10.19 14.65
C ARG A 145 -38.44 -8.99 14.39
N ASP A 146 -38.58 -8.60 13.12
CA ASP A 146 -39.35 -7.42 12.65
C ASP A 146 -38.84 -6.05 13.13
N GLU A 147 -37.68 -5.99 13.80
CA GLU A 147 -36.98 -4.75 14.15
C GLU A 147 -35.80 -4.49 13.22
N VAL A 148 -35.55 -3.22 12.91
CA VAL A 148 -34.33 -2.78 12.22
C VAL A 148 -33.44 -2.06 13.23
N VAL A 149 -32.28 -2.64 13.48
CA VAL A 149 -31.31 -2.19 14.49
C VAL A 149 -30.04 -1.74 13.79
N GLU A 150 -29.56 -0.55 14.12
CA GLU A 150 -28.32 -0.03 13.54
C GLU A 150 -27.11 -0.70 14.19
N LEU A 151 -26.17 -1.17 13.37
CA LEU A 151 -24.91 -1.77 13.85
C LEU A 151 -23.74 -0.79 13.75
N TRP A 152 -23.74 0.06 12.73
CA TRP A 152 -22.65 1.00 12.47
C TRP A 152 -23.10 2.20 11.66
N GLN A 153 -22.53 3.36 11.99
CA GLN A 153 -22.70 4.61 11.25
C GLN A 153 -21.34 5.20 10.92
N SER A 154 -21.23 5.75 9.73
CA SER A 154 -20.00 6.36 9.26
C SER A 154 -19.73 7.77 9.83
N PRO A 155 -18.46 8.15 10.09
CA PRO A 155 -18.08 9.43 10.72
C PRO A 155 -18.42 10.69 9.89
N GLU A 156 -18.48 11.86 10.53
CA GLU A 156 -18.85 13.13 9.89
C GLU A 156 -17.77 13.72 8.95
N HIS A 157 -16.47 13.51 9.23
CA HIS A 157 -15.35 14.08 8.46
C HIS A 157 -14.52 12.97 7.80
N ARG A 158 -14.19 13.09 6.50
CA ARG A 158 -13.54 12.00 5.73
C ARG A 158 -12.48 12.49 4.74
N GLY A 159 -11.45 11.68 4.57
CA GLY A 159 -10.42 11.82 3.54
C GLY A 159 -10.75 11.03 2.28
N GLU A 160 -10.02 11.30 1.20
CA GLU A 160 -10.06 10.55 -0.05
C GLU A 160 -9.50 9.12 0.17
N GLY A 161 -10.02 8.11 -0.55
CA GLY A 161 -9.56 6.71 -0.46
C GLY A 161 -10.57 5.71 0.12
N TRP A 162 -10.17 4.43 0.14
CA TRP A 162 -10.95 3.31 0.68
C TRP A 162 -10.79 3.23 2.21
N HIS A 163 -11.89 3.12 2.93
CA HIS A 163 -11.94 3.07 4.39
C HIS A 163 -12.57 1.76 4.86
N GLN A 164 -12.04 1.18 5.94
CA GLN A 164 -12.62 -0.03 6.52
C GLN A 164 -13.74 0.31 7.51
N LEU A 165 -14.88 -0.38 7.40
CA LEU A 165 -15.91 -0.43 8.44
C LEU A 165 -15.83 -1.77 9.16
N VAL A 166 -16.12 -1.74 10.47
CA VAL A 166 -16.19 -2.94 11.32
C VAL A 166 -17.44 -2.83 12.18
N ALA A 167 -18.27 -3.87 12.16
CA ALA A 167 -19.53 -3.94 12.89
C ALA A 167 -19.69 -5.29 13.58
N TYR A 168 -20.29 -5.27 14.77
CA TYR A 168 -20.50 -6.45 15.60
C TYR A 168 -22.00 -6.65 15.81
N PRO A 169 -22.64 -7.65 15.18
CA PRO A 169 -24.04 -7.95 15.42
C PRO A 169 -24.30 -8.55 16.81
N GLY A 170 -23.33 -9.25 17.39
CA GLY A 170 -23.51 -10.06 18.60
C GLY A 170 -24.22 -11.38 18.28
N ARG A 171 -24.67 -12.10 19.33
CA ARG A 171 -25.39 -13.37 19.15
C ARG A 171 -26.75 -13.14 18.51
N ILE A 172 -27.04 -13.86 17.42
CA ILE A 172 -28.36 -13.86 16.76
C ILE A 172 -28.90 -15.28 16.75
N THR A 173 -30.13 -15.46 17.25
CA THR A 173 -30.86 -16.73 17.19
C THR A 173 -31.97 -16.65 16.13
N GLY A 174 -31.81 -17.31 14.98
CA GLY A 174 -32.74 -17.34 13.86
C GLY A 174 -32.29 -16.53 12.64
N ASP A 175 -33.25 -16.22 11.78
CA ASP A 175 -33.01 -15.62 10.47
C ASP A 175 -32.86 -14.09 10.57
N PHE A 176 -31.89 -13.52 9.85
CA PHE A 176 -31.62 -12.08 9.83
C PHE A 176 -31.08 -11.61 8.47
N GLN A 177 -31.15 -10.30 8.21
CA GLN A 177 -30.60 -9.67 7.00
C GLN A 177 -29.82 -8.40 7.35
N LEU A 178 -28.77 -8.12 6.59
CA LEU A 178 -28.03 -6.87 6.66
C LEU A 178 -28.50 -5.88 5.60
N ILE A 179 -28.49 -4.61 5.96
CA ILE A 179 -28.98 -3.51 5.14
C ILE A 179 -27.96 -2.38 5.18
N PHE A 180 -27.32 -2.11 4.04
CA PHE A 180 -26.58 -0.87 3.84
C PHE A 180 -27.52 0.21 3.34
N SER A 181 -27.49 1.36 4.00
CA SER A 181 -28.28 2.52 3.60
C SER A 181 -27.40 3.75 3.48
N LEU A 182 -27.59 4.50 2.40
CA LEU A 182 -26.88 5.75 2.16
C LEU A 182 -27.87 6.87 1.94
N THR A 183 -27.90 7.81 2.87
CA THR A 183 -28.77 9.00 2.78
C THR A 183 -27.96 10.19 2.28
N GLN A 184 -28.42 10.79 1.18
CA GLN A 184 -27.78 11.93 0.52
C GLN A 184 -28.57 13.23 0.82
N PRO A 185 -27.91 14.29 1.31
CA PRO A 185 -28.52 15.62 1.46
C PRO A 185 -28.83 16.29 0.11
N PRO A 186 -29.75 17.27 0.05
CA PRO A 186 -30.02 18.00 -1.19
C PRO A 186 -28.75 18.73 -1.68
N MET A 187 -28.42 18.61 -2.97
CA MET A 187 -27.27 19.25 -3.65
C MET A 187 -25.88 18.65 -3.43
N CYS A 188 -25.70 17.63 -2.60
CA CYS A 188 -24.41 16.92 -2.49
C CYS A 188 -24.37 15.78 -3.52
N GLY A 189 -23.59 15.87 -4.59
CA GLY A 189 -23.44 14.79 -5.59
C GLY A 189 -22.54 13.64 -5.12
N ALA A 190 -22.83 13.08 -3.93
CA ALA A 190 -21.98 12.07 -3.33
C ALA A 190 -22.15 10.70 -4.01
N LYS A 191 -21.02 10.07 -4.34
CA LYS A 191 -20.97 8.69 -4.82
C LYS A 191 -20.26 7.85 -3.77
N LEU A 192 -20.85 6.71 -3.43
CA LEU A 192 -20.29 5.72 -2.52
C LEU A 192 -19.96 4.47 -3.32
N ALA A 193 -18.78 3.92 -3.10
CA ALA A 193 -18.46 2.54 -3.44
C ALA A 193 -18.36 1.68 -2.17
N LEU A 194 -18.74 0.42 -2.29
CA LEU A 194 -18.65 -0.62 -1.27
C LEU A 194 -18.02 -1.86 -1.91
N ASP A 195 -17.03 -2.43 -1.24
CA ASP A 195 -16.28 -3.59 -1.70
C ASP A 195 -15.85 -4.48 -0.52
N ASP A 196 -15.45 -5.72 -0.82
CA ASP A 196 -14.87 -6.68 0.13
C ASP A 196 -15.67 -6.85 1.44
N ILE A 197 -16.91 -7.35 1.36
CA ILE A 197 -17.72 -7.66 2.55
C ILE A 197 -17.28 -8.99 3.15
N ILE A 198 -16.74 -8.96 4.37
CA ILE A 198 -16.11 -10.09 5.05
C ILE A 198 -16.88 -10.43 6.33
N PHE A 199 -17.29 -11.69 6.47
CA PHE A 199 -17.83 -12.26 7.71
C PHE A 199 -16.77 -13.11 8.40
N ARG A 200 -16.42 -12.75 9.64
CA ARG A 200 -15.42 -13.43 10.46
C ARG A 200 -16.03 -13.99 11.73
N ASN A 201 -15.72 -15.26 12.02
CA ASN A 201 -16.13 -15.96 13.25
C ASN A 201 -17.64 -15.91 13.51
N CYS A 202 -18.45 -15.96 12.45
CA CYS A 202 -19.92 -15.91 12.53
C CYS A 202 -20.56 -17.29 12.65
N GLY A 203 -19.91 -18.35 12.17
CA GLY A 203 -20.39 -19.72 12.33
C GLY A 203 -20.31 -20.19 13.79
N LEU A 204 -21.30 -20.98 14.20
CA LEU A 204 -21.29 -21.68 15.49
C LEU A 204 -20.25 -22.82 15.45
N GLN A 205 -19.64 -23.14 16.59
CA GLN A 205 -18.58 -24.15 16.64
C GLN A 205 -19.16 -25.56 16.46
N GLU A 206 -18.60 -26.35 15.54
CA GLU A 206 -19.09 -27.71 15.26
C GLU A 206 -18.93 -28.66 16.48
N PRO A 207 -19.85 -29.64 16.65
CA PRO A 207 -19.75 -30.71 17.66
C PRO A 207 -18.52 -31.61 17.46
N GLY A 208 -17.40 -31.27 18.09
CA GLY A 208 -16.23 -32.13 18.15
C GLY A 208 -16.39 -33.24 19.20
N LEU A 209 -15.93 -34.45 18.89
CA LEU A 209 -15.69 -35.55 19.86
C LEU A 209 -14.49 -35.25 20.79
N GLN A 210 -14.32 -33.99 21.18
CA GLN A 210 -13.16 -33.50 21.89
C GLN A 210 -13.39 -33.61 23.40
N VAL A 211 -12.42 -34.19 24.12
CA VAL A 211 -12.45 -34.22 25.58
C VAL A 211 -12.13 -32.81 26.07
N CYS A 212 -13.10 -32.15 26.73
CA CYS A 212 -12.89 -30.83 27.32
C CYS A 212 -11.73 -30.86 28.33
N ARG A 213 -10.95 -29.78 28.39
CA ARG A 213 -9.84 -29.65 29.34
C ARG A 213 -10.37 -29.57 30.79
N GLU A 214 -9.51 -29.75 31.79
CA GLU A 214 -9.91 -29.72 33.21
C GLU A 214 -10.61 -28.39 33.64
N GLU A 215 -10.42 -27.30 32.89
CA GLU A 215 -11.02 -25.97 33.15
C GLU A 215 -12.20 -25.62 32.22
N GLU A 216 -12.64 -26.58 31.40
CA GLU A 216 -13.72 -26.43 30.42
C GLU A 216 -14.89 -27.37 30.76
N ASN A 217 -16.10 -26.90 30.50
CA ASN A 217 -17.33 -27.68 30.61
C ASN A 217 -17.92 -27.95 29.22
N HIS A 218 -18.74 -29.00 29.13
CA HIS A 218 -19.43 -29.38 27.91
C HIS A 218 -20.71 -28.57 27.72
N CYS A 219 -20.91 -28.03 26.54
CA CYS A 219 -22.22 -27.61 26.04
C CYS A 219 -23.06 -28.86 25.73
N GLN A 220 -24.38 -28.71 25.72
CA GLN A 220 -25.27 -29.82 25.37
C GLN A 220 -25.09 -30.26 23.90
N GLN A 221 -24.75 -29.33 23.00
CA GLN A 221 -24.40 -29.60 21.61
C GLN A 221 -22.99 -30.21 21.41
N GLY A 222 -22.20 -30.40 22.47
CA GLY A 222 -20.91 -31.11 22.43
C GLY A 222 -19.66 -30.24 22.24
N SER A 223 -19.80 -28.91 22.14
CA SER A 223 -18.69 -27.97 22.19
C SER A 223 -18.16 -27.81 23.63
N CYS A 224 -16.90 -27.37 23.78
CA CYS A 224 -16.27 -27.13 25.09
C CYS A 224 -16.13 -25.62 25.32
N LEU A 225 -16.63 -25.14 26.46
CA LEU A 225 -16.51 -23.74 26.87
C LEU A 225 -15.83 -23.64 28.24
N ALA A 226 -15.03 -22.60 28.42
CA ALA A 226 -14.39 -22.33 29.71
C ALA A 226 -15.45 -22.08 30.79
N GLN A 227 -15.22 -22.60 32.01
CA GLN A 227 -16.21 -22.54 33.09
C GLN A 227 -16.69 -21.12 33.43
N HIS A 228 -15.86 -20.09 33.23
CA HIS A 228 -16.19 -18.69 33.52
C HIS A 228 -17.03 -18.00 32.45
N ARG A 229 -17.39 -18.70 31.37
CA ARG A 229 -18.30 -18.23 30.31
C ARG A 229 -19.73 -18.77 30.46
N PHE A 230 -19.95 -19.68 31.40
CA PHE A 230 -21.29 -20.10 31.77
C PHE A 230 -21.96 -19.04 32.65
N CYS A 231 -23.25 -18.80 32.41
CA CYS A 231 -24.06 -17.86 33.17
C CYS A 231 -23.52 -16.43 33.12
N ASP A 232 -23.08 -15.98 31.95
CA ASP A 232 -22.50 -14.67 31.72
C ASP A 232 -23.37 -13.76 30.85
N GLY A 233 -24.59 -14.19 30.53
CA GLY A 233 -25.58 -13.42 29.79
C GLY A 233 -25.44 -13.50 28.27
N THR A 234 -24.53 -14.33 27.74
CA THR A 234 -24.39 -14.58 26.30
C THR A 234 -24.51 -16.06 26.01
N ASP A 235 -25.31 -16.43 25.01
CA ASP A 235 -25.35 -17.80 24.51
C ASP A 235 -24.13 -18.05 23.62
N ASP A 236 -23.08 -18.58 24.24
CA ASP A 236 -21.81 -18.98 23.62
C ASP A 236 -21.86 -20.42 23.10
N CYS A 237 -22.76 -21.27 23.63
CA CYS A 237 -22.87 -22.66 23.21
C CYS A 237 -23.54 -22.83 21.85
N GLY A 238 -24.39 -21.90 21.41
CA GLY A 238 -25.22 -22.06 20.20
C GLY A 238 -26.65 -22.53 20.50
N ASP A 239 -26.84 -23.23 21.61
CA ASP A 239 -28.10 -23.85 22.02
C ASP A 239 -28.69 -23.27 23.32
N GLY A 240 -28.03 -22.26 23.90
CA GLY A 240 -28.39 -21.63 25.17
C GLY A 240 -28.17 -22.51 26.40
N SER A 241 -27.47 -23.65 26.28
CA SER A 241 -27.25 -24.57 27.40
C SER A 241 -26.33 -24.00 28.49
N ASP A 242 -25.47 -23.05 28.13
CA ASP A 242 -24.62 -22.30 29.05
C ASP A 242 -25.37 -21.28 29.91
N GLU A 243 -26.49 -20.78 29.41
CA GLU A 243 -27.35 -19.78 30.06
C GLU A 243 -28.65 -20.38 30.64
N ASP A 244 -28.73 -21.72 30.75
CA ASP A 244 -29.92 -22.40 31.27
C ASP A 244 -30.27 -21.97 32.70
N ALA A 245 -31.56 -21.71 32.93
CA ALA A 245 -32.05 -21.18 34.19
C ALA A 245 -31.84 -22.13 35.39
N ALA A 246 -31.76 -23.46 35.18
CA ALA A 246 -31.48 -24.41 36.25
C ALA A 246 -30.00 -24.39 36.65
N GLN A 247 -29.10 -24.23 35.67
CA GLN A 247 -27.66 -24.11 35.88
C GLN A 247 -27.29 -22.75 36.50
N CYS A 248 -27.89 -21.67 36.01
CA CYS A 248 -27.57 -20.29 36.40
C CYS A 248 -28.32 -19.76 37.63
N LYS A 249 -29.16 -20.60 38.26
CA LYS A 249 -29.96 -20.23 39.45
C LYS A 249 -29.16 -19.63 40.62
N SER A 250 -27.87 -19.97 40.72
CA SER A 250 -27.00 -19.51 41.80
C SER A 250 -26.36 -18.14 41.56
N PHE A 251 -26.42 -17.63 40.33
CA PHE A 251 -25.93 -16.31 39.96
C PHE A 251 -27.00 -15.24 40.25
N ILE A 252 -26.56 -14.00 40.44
CA ILE A 252 -27.44 -12.86 40.69
C ILE A 252 -27.37 -11.92 39.47
N PRO A 253 -28.25 -12.11 38.46
CA PRO A 253 -28.29 -11.26 37.28
C PRO A 253 -29.09 -9.98 37.51
N CYS A 254 -28.69 -8.89 36.84
CA CYS A 254 -29.41 -7.64 36.78
C CYS A 254 -29.29 -7.02 35.38
N SER A 255 -30.30 -7.27 34.55
CA SER A 255 -30.40 -6.80 33.16
C SER A 255 -31.06 -5.43 33.01
N PHE A 256 -31.41 -4.75 34.11
CA PHE A 256 -32.14 -3.47 34.11
C PHE A 256 -33.52 -3.44 33.41
N GLU A 257 -34.00 -4.53 32.80
CA GLU A 257 -35.28 -4.58 32.08
C GLU A 257 -36.52 -4.19 32.89
N LYS A 258 -36.50 -4.40 34.22
CA LYS A 258 -37.63 -4.09 35.11
C LYS A 258 -37.36 -2.93 36.07
N ASN A 259 -36.17 -2.88 36.66
CA ASN A 259 -35.75 -1.90 37.68
C ASN A 259 -34.22 -1.91 37.85
N LEU A 260 -33.70 -1.11 38.79
CA LEU A 260 -32.27 -1.07 39.15
C LEU A 260 -31.83 -2.27 40.03
N CYS A 261 -32.66 -3.30 40.15
CA CYS A 261 -32.45 -4.45 41.03
C CYS A 261 -32.22 -4.00 42.49
N SER A 262 -31.04 -4.28 43.04
CA SER A 262 -30.61 -3.80 44.37
C SER A 262 -29.50 -2.74 44.30
N TRP A 263 -29.25 -2.15 43.13
CA TRP A 263 -28.22 -1.13 42.94
C TRP A 263 -28.79 0.26 43.20
N GLU A 264 -27.97 1.12 43.82
CA GLU A 264 -28.33 2.48 44.21
C GLU A 264 -27.48 3.50 43.44
N VAL A 265 -28.15 4.44 42.75
CA VAL A 265 -27.52 5.55 42.03
C VAL A 265 -27.34 6.73 43.00
N GLU A 266 -26.16 7.34 43.01
CA GLU A 266 -25.90 8.54 43.82
C GLU A 266 -26.69 9.75 43.29
N ALA A 267 -27.28 10.54 44.20
CA ALA A 267 -28.06 11.72 43.83
C ALA A 267 -27.14 12.89 43.42
N GLY A 268 -27.26 13.35 42.17
CA GLY A 268 -26.45 14.44 41.61
C GLY A 268 -26.53 14.47 40.08
N GLN A 269 -25.94 15.47 39.43
CA GLN A 269 -25.74 15.51 37.99
C GLN A 269 -24.23 15.64 37.75
N PRO A 270 -23.59 14.78 36.94
CA PRO A 270 -24.14 13.63 36.20
C PRO A 270 -24.48 12.42 37.10
N ALA A 271 -25.50 11.63 36.73
CA ALA A 271 -25.90 10.39 37.38
C ALA A 271 -26.18 9.29 36.35
N TRP A 272 -26.20 8.03 36.79
CA TRP A 272 -26.59 6.90 35.95
C TRP A 272 -28.09 6.91 35.67
N GLU A 273 -28.47 6.94 34.39
CA GLU A 273 -29.86 7.01 33.97
C GLU A 273 -30.28 5.73 33.23
N ARG A 274 -31.39 5.13 33.66
CA ARG A 274 -31.99 3.96 33.02
C ARG A 274 -32.87 4.40 31.84
N ASN A 275 -32.48 4.03 30.62
CA ASN A 275 -33.22 4.41 29.42
C ASN A 275 -33.11 3.35 28.31
N THR A 276 -33.79 3.59 27.20
CA THR A 276 -33.74 2.73 26.00
C THR A 276 -33.18 3.51 24.82
N SER A 277 -32.63 2.80 23.84
CA SER A 277 -32.14 3.41 22.59
C SER A 277 -33.25 4.15 21.82
N LEU A 278 -34.49 3.65 21.89
CA LEU A 278 -35.64 4.29 21.24
C LEU A 278 -35.93 5.70 21.80
N ASN A 279 -35.80 5.90 23.12
CA ASN A 279 -36.09 7.17 23.78
C ASN A 279 -34.94 8.18 23.65
N LEU A 280 -33.70 7.68 23.66
CA LEU A 280 -32.50 8.52 23.57
C LEU A 280 -32.23 9.05 22.16
N GLY A 281 -32.82 8.42 21.14
CA GLY A 281 -32.69 8.82 19.74
C GLY A 281 -31.51 8.14 19.04
N ALA A 282 -31.12 8.68 17.88
CA ALA A 282 -30.08 8.11 17.02
C ALA A 282 -28.80 8.97 17.01
N ALA A 283 -28.41 9.54 18.16
CA ALA A 283 -27.14 10.25 18.26
C ALA A 283 -25.98 9.25 18.16
N TYR A 284 -24.91 9.66 17.48
CA TYR A 284 -23.78 8.80 17.11
C TYR A 284 -23.19 8.00 18.29
N SER A 285 -23.06 8.62 19.47
CA SER A 285 -22.41 8.02 20.64
C SER A 285 -23.30 7.06 21.46
N ILE A 286 -24.61 7.01 21.21
CA ILE A 286 -25.58 6.32 22.07
C ILE A 286 -25.68 4.84 21.65
N PRO A 287 -25.73 3.87 22.60
CA PRO A 287 -25.96 2.47 22.26
C PRO A 287 -27.22 2.30 21.41
N THR A 288 -27.10 1.62 20.28
CA THR A 288 -28.22 1.44 19.34
C THR A 288 -29.23 0.40 19.81
N ARG A 289 -28.83 -0.46 20.75
CA ARG A 289 -29.60 -1.57 21.33
C ARG A 289 -29.07 -1.93 22.71
N ASP A 290 -29.88 -2.61 23.52
CA ASP A 290 -29.45 -3.26 24.76
C ASP A 290 -28.62 -4.52 24.47
N HIS A 291 -27.90 -5.02 25.49
CA HIS A 291 -27.19 -6.28 25.38
C HIS A 291 -28.13 -7.47 25.59
N SER A 292 -29.04 -7.41 26.58
CA SER A 292 -29.83 -8.57 27.04
C SER A 292 -30.69 -9.23 25.96
N ASN A 293 -31.35 -8.45 25.10
CA ASN A 293 -32.26 -8.97 24.07
C ASN A 293 -31.93 -8.44 22.66
N ASN A 294 -30.80 -7.74 22.51
CA ASN A 294 -30.33 -7.18 21.24
C ASN A 294 -31.39 -6.29 20.54
N SER A 295 -32.16 -5.51 21.31
CA SER A 295 -33.32 -4.74 20.87
C SER A 295 -33.17 -3.24 21.15
N ARG A 296 -33.89 -2.41 20.38
CA ARG A 296 -33.96 -0.96 20.64
C ARG A 296 -34.83 -0.60 21.84
N THR A 297 -35.62 -1.55 22.32
CA THR A 297 -36.60 -1.37 23.40
C THR A 297 -36.12 -1.85 24.77
N GLY A 298 -35.01 -2.59 24.82
CA GLY A 298 -34.38 -2.99 26.07
C GLY A 298 -33.76 -1.82 26.81
N PHE A 299 -33.59 -1.99 28.12
CA PHE A 299 -33.17 -0.95 29.05
C PHE A 299 -31.75 -1.18 29.53
N PHE A 300 -30.93 -0.14 29.45
CA PHE A 300 -29.58 -0.12 30.00
C PHE A 300 -29.36 1.13 30.86
N LEU A 301 -28.26 1.15 31.59
CA LEU A 301 -27.80 2.34 32.32
C LEU A 301 -26.82 3.12 31.46
N HIS A 302 -26.99 4.44 31.38
CA HIS A 302 -26.10 5.30 30.61
C HIS A 302 -25.80 6.62 31.31
N VAL A 303 -24.71 7.24 30.87
CA VAL A 303 -24.24 8.57 31.23
C VAL A 303 -23.81 9.25 29.93
N GLY A 304 -24.48 10.33 29.56
CA GLY A 304 -24.15 11.14 28.38
C GLY A 304 -23.50 12.48 28.75
N SER A 305 -22.88 13.12 27.77
CA SER A 305 -22.42 14.52 27.87
C SER A 305 -23.63 15.45 28.04
N SER A 306 -23.77 16.11 29.20
CA SER A 306 -24.86 17.07 29.43
C SER A 306 -24.55 18.37 28.69
N SER A 307 -25.13 18.52 27.50
CA SER A 307 -25.07 19.74 26.71
C SER A 307 -25.71 20.90 27.47
N GLY A 308 -24.92 21.68 28.22
CA GLY A 308 -25.37 22.94 28.82
C GLY A 308 -24.68 23.40 30.11
N THR A 309 -23.97 22.54 30.82
CA THR A 309 -23.21 22.93 32.02
C THR A 309 -21.91 22.18 32.02
N GLY A 310 -20.77 22.86 32.02
CA GLY A 310 -19.41 22.28 32.08
C GLY A 310 -19.12 21.53 33.39
N ALA A 311 -20.01 20.64 33.79
CA ALA A 311 -19.88 19.78 34.96
C ALA A 311 -19.09 18.53 34.55
N ASN A 312 -17.76 18.64 34.64
CA ASN A 312 -16.90 17.48 34.86
C ASN A 312 -17.33 16.82 36.16
N GLY A 313 -18.10 15.74 36.06
CA GLY A 313 -18.60 15.00 37.21
C GLY A 313 -18.54 13.51 36.97
N THR A 314 -18.52 12.75 38.06
CA THR A 314 -18.46 11.28 38.01
C THR A 314 -19.80 10.72 38.45
N ALA A 315 -20.48 10.00 37.55
CA ALA A 315 -21.72 9.30 37.89
C ALA A 315 -21.38 8.04 38.68
N ARG A 316 -21.98 7.83 39.85
CA ARG A 316 -21.68 6.70 40.73
C ARG A 316 -22.86 5.75 40.89
N LEU A 317 -22.60 4.46 40.68
CA LEU A 317 -23.53 3.37 40.93
C LEU A 317 -22.94 2.48 42.02
N SER A 318 -23.71 2.23 43.08
CA SER A 318 -23.26 1.48 44.25
C SER A 318 -24.08 0.21 44.46
N SER A 319 -23.39 -0.87 44.83
CA SER A 319 -24.02 -2.15 45.13
C SER A 319 -24.47 -2.27 46.59
N PRO A 320 -25.29 -3.30 46.91
CA PRO A 320 -25.44 -3.79 48.27
C PRO A 320 -24.11 -4.23 48.86
N THR A 321 -24.06 -4.39 50.18
CA THR A 321 -22.89 -4.92 50.87
C THR A 321 -22.77 -6.42 50.61
N PHE A 322 -21.60 -6.83 50.12
CA PHE A 322 -21.25 -8.23 49.86
C PHE A 322 -20.13 -8.71 50.76
N GLN A 323 -20.08 -10.03 50.93
CA GLN A 323 -18.95 -10.75 51.50
C GLN A 323 -18.44 -11.77 50.47
N ALA A 324 -17.17 -11.60 50.05
CA ALA A 324 -16.57 -12.47 49.04
C ALA A 324 -16.05 -13.78 49.63
N THR A 325 -16.27 -14.87 48.90
CA THR A 325 -15.52 -16.11 49.04
C THR A 325 -14.32 -16.11 48.07
N LYS A 326 -13.57 -17.22 47.98
CA LYS A 326 -12.44 -17.34 47.03
C LYS A 326 -12.81 -17.23 45.55
N SER A 327 -14.09 -17.09 45.20
CA SER A 327 -14.59 -17.11 43.82
C SER A 327 -15.57 -15.98 43.49
N CYS A 328 -15.55 -14.85 44.21
CA CYS A 328 -16.44 -13.72 43.92
C CYS A 328 -15.98 -12.93 42.69
N SER A 329 -16.77 -12.95 41.63
CA SER A 329 -16.60 -12.14 40.42
C SER A 329 -17.88 -11.42 40.00
N LEU A 330 -17.71 -10.29 39.33
CA LEU A 330 -18.75 -9.56 38.61
C LEU A 330 -18.45 -9.62 37.11
N VAL A 331 -19.45 -9.98 36.32
CA VAL A 331 -19.48 -9.79 34.87
C VAL A 331 -20.42 -8.63 34.55
N LEU A 332 -20.05 -7.79 33.61
CA LEU A 332 -20.89 -6.72 33.07
C LEU A 332 -20.56 -6.42 31.63
N TYR A 333 -21.51 -5.84 30.90
CA TYR A 333 -21.29 -5.35 29.55
C TYR A 333 -21.21 -3.84 29.56
N CYS A 334 -20.21 -3.29 28.90
CA CYS A 334 -20.00 -1.84 28.85
C CYS A 334 -19.90 -1.34 27.41
N HIS A 335 -20.32 -0.11 27.18
CA HIS A 335 -20.28 0.56 25.90
C HIS A 335 -19.72 1.97 26.10
N LEU A 336 -18.54 2.22 25.52
CA LEU A 336 -17.87 3.52 25.53
C LEU A 336 -17.69 3.97 24.07
N HIS A 337 -18.46 4.98 23.65
CA HIS A 337 -18.43 5.47 22.26
C HIS A 337 -18.51 6.99 22.16
N GLY A 338 -17.91 7.57 21.13
CA GLY A 338 -18.04 8.99 20.77
C GLY A 338 -17.03 9.94 21.40
N SER A 339 -16.16 9.49 22.31
CA SER A 339 -15.04 10.32 22.81
C SER A 339 -13.87 9.51 23.35
N ALA A 340 -12.65 9.94 23.01
CA ALA A 340 -11.41 9.39 23.55
C ALA A 340 -11.20 9.67 25.06
N THR A 341 -11.99 10.58 25.64
CA THR A 341 -11.90 10.96 27.06
C THR A 341 -12.93 10.25 27.95
N SER A 342 -13.81 9.44 27.37
CA SER A 342 -14.77 8.63 28.12
C SER A 342 -14.05 7.61 29.00
N ARG A 343 -14.55 7.39 30.22
CA ARG A 343 -13.93 6.51 31.21
C ARG A 343 -14.96 5.77 32.06
N LEU A 344 -14.68 4.48 32.30
CA LEU A 344 -15.42 3.61 33.20
C LEU A 344 -14.46 3.02 34.24
N SER A 345 -14.75 3.17 35.52
CA SER A 345 -13.95 2.65 36.63
C SER A 345 -14.79 1.72 37.53
N ILE A 346 -14.27 0.53 37.80
CA ILE A 346 -14.87 -0.46 38.69
C ILE A 346 -13.97 -0.61 39.91
N SER A 347 -14.51 -0.26 41.07
CA SER A 347 -13.80 -0.28 42.34
C SER A 347 -14.60 -1.03 43.40
N TYR A 348 -13.94 -1.48 44.46
CA TYR A 348 -14.62 -1.89 45.68
C TYR A 348 -14.26 -0.95 46.83
N VAL A 349 -15.24 -0.72 47.70
CA VAL A 349 -15.14 0.17 48.86
C VAL A 349 -15.34 -0.67 50.10
N THR A 350 -14.33 -0.71 50.97
CA THR A 350 -14.44 -1.27 52.33
C THR A 350 -14.88 -0.18 53.30
N SER A 351 -14.90 -0.45 54.61
CA SER A 351 -15.32 0.52 55.62
C SER A 351 -14.53 1.85 55.64
N SER A 352 -13.36 1.95 54.99
CA SER A 352 -12.55 3.17 54.97
C SER A 352 -11.73 3.45 53.69
N THR A 353 -11.55 2.48 52.79
CA THR A 353 -10.70 2.64 51.60
C THR A 353 -11.39 2.21 50.31
N LYS A 354 -11.12 2.96 49.23
CA LYS A 354 -11.52 2.64 47.85
C LYS A 354 -10.34 1.99 47.14
N HIS A 355 -10.59 0.84 46.52
CA HIS A 355 -9.59 0.10 45.73
C HIS A 355 -10.09 -0.05 44.29
N LEU A 356 -9.35 0.51 43.33
CA LEU A 356 -9.62 0.36 41.90
C LEU A 356 -9.26 -1.07 41.46
N VAL A 357 -10.18 -1.74 40.77
CA VAL A 357 -9.94 -3.10 40.25
C VAL A 357 -9.77 -3.09 38.73
N ARG A 358 -10.59 -2.31 38.03
CA ARG A 358 -10.58 -2.21 36.57
C ARG A 358 -10.89 -0.77 36.16
N GLU A 359 -10.21 -0.30 35.12
CA GLU A 359 -10.48 0.96 34.45
C GLU A 359 -10.47 0.72 32.93
N ARG A 360 -11.43 1.33 32.22
CA ARG A 360 -11.50 1.38 30.76
C ARG A 360 -11.61 2.83 30.32
N MET A 361 -10.91 3.19 29.25
CA MET A 361 -10.87 4.55 28.72
C MET A 361 -10.94 4.53 27.19
N GLY A 362 -11.42 5.63 26.61
CA GLY A 362 -11.40 5.86 25.17
C GLY A 362 -12.70 5.47 24.46
N ASP A 363 -12.63 5.56 23.12
CA ASP A 363 -13.71 5.14 22.23
C ASP A 363 -13.46 3.71 21.73
N GLN A 364 -14.38 2.81 22.07
CA GLN A 364 -14.38 1.38 21.72
C GLN A 364 -15.24 1.08 20.49
N GLY A 365 -15.96 2.06 19.94
CA GLY A 365 -16.94 1.87 18.89
C GLY A 365 -18.33 1.51 19.41
N SER A 366 -19.28 1.37 18.48
CA SER A 366 -20.68 1.02 18.79
C SER A 366 -20.85 -0.49 19.02
N LEU A 367 -20.34 -0.98 20.16
CA LEU A 367 -20.49 -2.38 20.59
C LEU A 367 -20.54 -2.54 22.11
N TRP A 368 -21.13 -3.64 22.57
CA TRP A 368 -21.13 -4.05 23.97
C TRP A 368 -19.91 -4.93 24.26
N VAL A 369 -19.05 -4.48 25.18
CA VAL A 369 -17.83 -5.17 25.57
C VAL A 369 -18.05 -5.87 26.90
N ARG A 370 -17.92 -7.19 26.91
CA ARG A 370 -17.91 -7.99 28.13
C ARG A 370 -16.69 -7.66 29.00
N GLU A 371 -16.95 -7.46 30.28
CA GLU A 371 -15.94 -7.27 31.32
C GLU A 371 -16.15 -8.20 32.49
N ARG A 372 -15.05 -8.78 32.99
CA ARG A 372 -15.06 -9.64 34.16
C ARG A 372 -14.02 -9.17 35.18
N VAL A 373 -14.48 -9.04 36.41
CA VAL A 373 -13.69 -8.52 37.54
C VAL A 373 -13.79 -9.50 38.70
N VAL A 374 -12.65 -9.93 39.23
CA VAL A 374 -12.56 -10.83 40.40
C VAL A 374 -12.21 -10.01 41.64
N PHE A 375 -12.98 -10.18 42.72
CA PHE A 375 -12.77 -9.49 43.98
C PHE A 375 -12.06 -10.39 44.99
N ASN A 376 -10.78 -10.12 45.23
CA ASN A 376 -9.98 -10.81 46.24
C ASN A 376 -10.03 -10.06 47.58
N VAL A 377 -11.19 -10.03 48.21
CA VAL A 377 -11.45 -9.29 49.45
C VAL A 377 -11.98 -10.23 50.53
N THR A 378 -11.44 -10.15 51.74
CA THR A 378 -11.91 -10.95 52.89
C THR A 378 -12.91 -10.20 53.76
N GLU A 379 -12.89 -8.87 53.70
CA GLU A 379 -13.79 -7.97 54.44
C GLU A 379 -15.11 -7.75 53.69
N LYS A 380 -16.09 -7.16 54.38
CA LYS A 380 -17.32 -6.70 53.74
C LYS A 380 -17.03 -5.50 52.84
N PHE A 381 -17.57 -5.50 51.63
CA PHE A 381 -17.33 -4.44 50.65
C PHE A 381 -18.58 -4.11 49.85
N LYS A 382 -18.59 -2.92 49.25
CA LYS A 382 -19.53 -2.53 48.19
C LYS A 382 -18.77 -2.39 46.88
N VAL A 383 -19.40 -2.77 45.77
CA VAL A 383 -18.90 -2.46 44.43
C VAL A 383 -19.37 -1.06 44.06
N LEU A 384 -18.45 -0.26 43.54
CA LEU A 384 -18.67 1.11 43.09
C LEU A 384 -18.24 1.21 41.62
N ILE A 385 -19.21 1.51 40.75
CA ILE A 385 -19.01 1.73 39.31
C ILE A 385 -19.14 3.22 39.02
N GLU A 386 -18.10 3.78 38.42
CA GLU A 386 -17.98 5.21 38.12
C GLU A 386 -17.88 5.43 36.62
N GLY A 387 -18.76 6.26 36.07
CA GLY A 387 -18.78 6.62 34.66
C GLY A 387 -18.50 8.12 34.46
N VAL A 388 -17.63 8.43 33.50
CA VAL A 388 -17.33 9.80 33.04
C VAL A 388 -17.48 9.82 31.52
N ALA A 389 -18.44 10.60 31.02
CA ALA A 389 -18.64 10.79 29.59
C ALA A 389 -17.81 11.98 29.08
N GLY A 390 -17.09 11.80 27.98
CA GLY A 390 -16.36 12.89 27.31
C GLY A 390 -17.29 13.90 26.63
N SER A 391 -16.73 14.99 26.07
CA SER A 391 -17.47 16.15 25.52
C SER A 391 -18.54 15.81 24.46
N ALA A 392 -18.41 14.68 23.75
CA ALA A 392 -19.41 14.12 22.83
C ALA A 392 -19.60 12.60 23.02
N GLY A 393 -19.14 12.05 24.15
CA GLY A 393 -19.14 10.62 24.42
C GLY A 393 -20.36 10.15 25.22
N THR A 394 -20.57 8.84 25.24
CA THR A 394 -21.52 8.18 26.13
C THR A 394 -20.87 6.95 26.75
N VAL A 395 -21.10 6.75 28.05
CA VAL A 395 -20.73 5.54 28.77
C VAL A 395 -22.01 4.83 29.18
N ALA A 396 -22.17 3.58 28.77
CA ALA A 396 -23.31 2.76 29.16
C ALA A 396 -22.85 1.40 29.72
N ILE A 397 -23.68 0.84 30.59
CA ILE A 397 -23.48 -0.49 31.17
C ILE A 397 -24.79 -1.27 31.15
N ASP A 398 -24.68 -2.57 31.00
CA ASP A 398 -25.78 -3.52 30.96
C ASP A 398 -25.39 -4.87 31.58
N ASP A 399 -26.39 -5.69 31.92
CA ASP A 399 -26.24 -7.06 32.41
C ASP A 399 -25.20 -7.26 33.53
N LEU A 400 -25.47 -6.70 34.72
CA LEU A 400 -24.62 -6.93 35.90
C LEU A 400 -24.88 -8.32 36.49
N ILE A 401 -23.92 -9.24 36.36
CA ILE A 401 -24.05 -10.62 36.80
C ILE A 401 -23.00 -10.94 37.88
N LEU A 402 -23.47 -11.19 39.10
CA LEU A 402 -22.61 -11.57 40.22
C LEU A 402 -22.56 -13.10 40.37
N SER A 403 -21.34 -13.62 40.51
CA SER A 403 -21.11 -15.03 40.78
C SER A 403 -21.66 -15.46 42.16
N PRO A 404 -21.90 -16.76 42.37
CA PRO A 404 -22.33 -17.30 43.68
C PRO A 404 -21.35 -17.04 44.83
N GLY A 405 -20.09 -16.70 44.51
CA GLY A 405 -19.08 -16.36 45.52
C GLY A 405 -19.32 -15.01 46.22
N CYS A 406 -20.23 -14.19 45.70
CA CYS A 406 -20.56 -12.88 46.26
C CYS A 406 -21.84 -12.98 47.11
N MET A 407 -21.70 -13.26 48.41
CA MET A 407 -22.86 -13.44 49.30
C MET A 407 -23.42 -12.09 49.75
N GLN A 408 -24.69 -11.82 49.43
CA GLN A 408 -25.41 -10.61 49.84
C GLN A 408 -25.92 -10.73 51.29
N GLU A 409 -25.77 -9.66 52.08
CA GLU A 409 -26.29 -9.61 53.45
C GLU A 409 -27.79 -9.27 53.48
N GLN A 410 -28.60 -10.11 54.14
CA GLN A 410 -30.03 -9.86 54.36
C GLN A 410 -30.25 -9.08 55.67
N GLY A 411 -30.31 -7.75 55.59
CA GLY A 411 -30.67 -6.90 56.73
C GLY A 411 -30.21 -5.45 56.54
N ALA A 412 -31.03 -4.49 56.98
CA ALA A 412 -30.70 -3.07 56.92
C ALA A 412 -29.62 -2.68 57.96
N SER A 413 -28.69 -1.80 57.52
CA SER A 413 -27.69 -0.98 58.26
C SER A 413 -26.28 -1.58 58.49
N PRO A 414 -25.19 -0.76 58.54
CA PRO A 414 -25.10 0.71 58.55
C PRO A 414 -24.68 1.31 57.21
N SER A 415 -24.97 2.61 57.05
CA SER A 415 -24.50 3.43 55.94
C SER A 415 -22.97 3.44 55.89
N THR A 416 -22.38 2.70 54.94
CA THR A 416 -21.01 2.95 54.53
C THR A 416 -21.00 4.32 53.86
N THR A 417 -20.56 5.34 54.59
CA THR A 417 -20.33 6.67 54.01
C THR A 417 -19.23 6.51 52.97
N LEU A 418 -19.55 6.80 51.70
CA LEU A 418 -18.56 7.00 50.66
C LEU A 418 -17.50 7.98 51.21
N PRO A 419 -16.20 7.68 51.11
CA PRO A 419 -15.19 8.66 51.48
C PRO A 419 -15.43 9.93 50.64
N SER A 420 -15.68 11.05 51.31
CA SER A 420 -15.60 12.37 50.70
C SER A 420 -14.17 12.52 50.17
N GLN A 421 -13.98 12.60 48.86
CA GLN A 421 -12.65 12.90 48.35
C GLN A 421 -12.23 14.30 48.78
N ALA A 422 -11.05 14.36 49.40
CA ALA A 422 -10.29 15.57 49.60
C ALA A 422 -9.62 15.95 48.28
N GLY A 423 -9.73 17.23 47.91
CA GLY A 423 -8.94 17.89 46.88
C GLY A 423 -9.58 17.86 45.51
N ASP A 424 -10.42 18.86 45.22
CA ASP A 424 -10.57 19.39 43.87
C ASP A 424 -9.18 19.60 43.26
N SER A 425 -8.97 19.21 42.01
CA SER A 425 -7.76 19.62 41.29
C SER A 425 -7.70 21.15 41.30
N PRO A 426 -6.54 21.76 41.60
CA PRO A 426 -6.40 23.22 41.60
C PRO A 426 -6.52 23.86 40.20
N CYS A 427 -6.54 23.04 39.14
CA CYS A 427 -6.58 23.50 37.75
C CYS A 427 -8.00 23.45 37.17
N THR A 428 -8.25 24.32 36.19
CA THR A 428 -9.53 24.39 35.46
C THR A 428 -9.69 23.20 34.49
N ALA A 429 -10.89 22.99 33.93
CA ALA A 429 -11.19 21.83 33.08
C ALA A 429 -10.39 21.77 31.77
N GLU A 430 -9.74 22.87 31.37
CA GLU A 430 -8.90 22.98 30.17
C GLU A 430 -7.39 22.87 30.50
N GLU A 431 -7.04 22.59 31.76
CA GLU A 431 -5.67 22.57 32.26
C GLU A 431 -5.31 21.19 32.87
N MET A 432 -4.09 20.72 32.57
CA MET A 432 -3.47 19.56 33.21
C MET A 432 -2.70 20.00 34.47
N THR A 433 -2.76 19.19 35.53
CA THR A 433 -1.94 19.36 36.75
C THR A 433 -0.60 18.67 36.57
N CYS A 434 0.51 19.41 36.69
CA CYS A 434 1.85 18.85 36.83
C CYS A 434 2.01 18.17 38.22
N ASP A 435 2.98 17.27 38.38
CA ASP A 435 3.25 16.58 39.66
C ASP A 435 3.62 17.58 40.79
N ASN A 436 4.25 18.70 40.43
CA ASN A 436 4.56 19.82 41.31
C ASN A 436 3.36 20.73 41.65
N ARG A 437 2.16 20.43 41.11
CA ARG A 437 0.89 21.19 41.23
C ARG A 437 0.79 22.49 40.43
N ASP A 438 1.69 22.72 39.48
CA ASP A 438 1.50 23.77 38.47
C ASP A 438 0.40 23.33 37.47
N CYS A 439 -0.25 24.31 36.83
CA CYS A 439 -1.27 24.07 35.81
C CYS A 439 -0.73 24.46 34.43
N ILE A 440 -0.81 23.55 33.46
CA ILE A 440 -0.50 23.82 32.05
C ILE A 440 -1.74 23.59 31.19
N SER A 441 -1.80 24.17 30.00
CA SER A 441 -2.90 23.87 29.06
C SER A 441 -2.91 22.39 28.70
N ALA A 442 -4.08 21.77 28.60
CA ALA A 442 -4.20 20.36 28.22
C ALA A 442 -3.64 20.03 26.83
N GLU A 443 -3.46 21.05 25.97
CA GLU A 443 -2.84 20.90 24.64
C GLU A 443 -1.30 20.82 24.67
N LEU A 444 -0.69 21.25 25.79
CA LEU A 444 0.75 21.19 26.06
C LEU A 444 1.13 19.92 26.83
N ALA A 445 0.17 19.02 27.03
CA ALA A 445 0.44 17.70 27.58
C ALA A 445 0.81 16.75 26.45
N CYS A 446 1.89 15.97 26.62
CA CYS A 446 2.38 15.04 25.63
C CYS A 446 2.75 15.68 24.29
N ASP A 447 3.25 16.91 24.29
CA ASP A 447 3.64 17.67 23.09
C ASP A 447 5.12 17.51 22.72
N PHE A 448 5.81 16.58 23.37
CA PHE A 448 7.25 16.30 23.25
C PHE A 448 8.16 17.42 23.78
N ALA A 449 7.62 18.47 24.41
CA ALA A 449 8.36 19.54 25.05
C ALA A 449 8.13 19.54 26.56
N GLU A 450 9.21 19.63 27.34
CA GLU A 450 9.11 19.77 28.80
C GLU A 450 8.61 21.18 29.16
N THR A 451 7.29 21.33 29.28
CA THR A 451 6.61 22.57 29.69
C THR A 451 6.46 22.65 31.20
N CYS A 452 6.14 21.52 31.86
CA CYS A 452 6.20 21.45 33.31
C CYS A 452 7.65 21.57 33.79
N THR A 453 7.90 22.34 34.85
CA THR A 453 9.28 22.50 35.40
C THR A 453 9.89 21.21 35.95
N ASP A 454 9.07 20.19 36.19
CA ASP A 454 9.45 18.85 36.60
C ASP A 454 9.33 17.79 35.49
N GLY A 455 9.01 18.22 34.25
CA GLY A 455 8.79 17.39 33.06
C GLY A 455 7.70 16.34 33.23
N SER A 456 6.75 16.54 34.16
CA SER A 456 5.69 15.56 34.44
C SER A 456 4.67 15.42 33.30
N ASP A 457 4.54 16.46 32.47
CA ASP A 457 3.74 16.50 31.25
C ASP A 457 4.14 15.43 30.22
N GLU A 458 5.42 15.07 30.13
CA GLU A 458 5.92 14.11 29.13
C GLU A 458 6.14 12.67 29.66
N LYS A 459 6.03 12.44 30.97
CA LYS A 459 6.36 11.13 31.59
C LYS A 459 5.37 10.01 31.27
N HIS A 460 4.12 10.33 31.00
CA HIS A 460 3.06 9.34 30.76
C HIS A 460 2.56 9.36 29.33
N CYS A 461 3.42 9.71 28.36
CA CYS A 461 3.06 9.95 26.96
C CYS A 461 3.50 8.81 26.03
N GLY A 462 3.56 7.58 26.53
CA GLY A 462 3.89 6.38 25.75
C GLY A 462 5.37 6.00 25.76
N ALA A 463 6.29 6.92 26.03
CA ALA A 463 7.72 6.62 26.20
C ALA A 463 7.94 5.92 27.55
N THR A 464 8.39 4.66 27.53
CA THR A 464 8.53 3.86 28.76
C THR A 464 9.40 2.62 28.57
N THR A 465 10.08 2.23 29.65
CA THR A 465 10.74 0.93 29.80
C THR A 465 9.85 -0.07 30.54
N PHE A 466 8.58 0.26 30.78
CA PHE A 466 7.57 -0.52 31.49
C PHE A 466 7.85 -0.86 32.97
N GLU A 467 9.01 -0.50 33.52
CA GLU A 467 9.40 -0.81 34.90
C GLU A 467 8.61 -0.04 35.97
N ALA A 468 8.24 1.21 35.66
CA ALA A 468 7.46 2.07 36.56
C ALA A 468 5.94 1.95 36.34
N GLY A 469 5.49 1.20 35.33
CA GLY A 469 4.09 1.07 34.93
C GLY A 469 3.92 1.10 33.41
N ALA A 470 2.68 1.22 32.93
CA ALA A 470 2.36 1.16 31.51
C ALA A 470 2.80 2.42 30.73
N GLY A 471 3.31 3.46 31.40
CA GLY A 471 3.85 4.66 30.73
C GLY A 471 2.84 5.40 29.85
N GLY A 472 1.55 5.36 30.20
CA GLY A 472 0.47 5.95 29.40
C GLY A 472 -0.19 5.01 28.39
N TRP A 473 0.32 3.80 28.19
CA TRP A 473 -0.36 2.81 27.35
C TRP A 473 -1.60 2.26 28.04
N HIS A 474 -2.75 2.38 27.37
CA HIS A 474 -4.04 1.88 27.84
C HIS A 474 -4.53 0.73 26.95
N ASP A 475 -4.93 -0.37 27.56
CA ASP A 475 -5.56 -1.49 26.86
C ASP A 475 -7.01 -1.13 26.48
N VAL A 476 -7.31 -1.13 25.19
CA VAL A 476 -8.64 -0.88 24.62
C VAL A 476 -9.16 -2.10 23.89
N SER A 477 -8.58 -3.27 24.18
CA SER A 477 -8.96 -4.54 23.58
C SER A 477 -10.40 -4.92 23.92
N VAL A 478 -11.13 -5.40 22.90
CA VAL A 478 -12.52 -5.88 22.99
C VAL A 478 -12.64 -7.40 22.93
N GLY A 479 -11.53 -8.09 22.65
CA GLY A 479 -11.49 -9.52 22.43
C GLY A 479 -10.85 -10.36 23.54
N ARG A 480 -10.59 -11.63 23.22
CA ARG A 480 -9.96 -12.65 24.06
C ARG A 480 -8.46 -12.42 24.29
N LEU A 481 -7.89 -11.40 23.67
CA LEU A 481 -6.51 -10.97 23.88
C LEU A 481 -6.51 -9.55 24.45
N ARG A 482 -5.55 -9.26 25.32
CA ARG A 482 -5.34 -7.93 25.88
C ARG A 482 -3.86 -7.64 26.08
N TRP A 483 -3.53 -6.37 26.19
CA TRP A 483 -2.20 -5.93 26.61
C TRP A 483 -2.14 -5.81 28.13
N GLY A 484 -1.07 -6.35 28.73
CA GLY A 484 -0.84 -6.29 30.16
C GLY A 484 0.63 -6.30 30.51
N LEU A 485 0.97 -5.65 31.62
CA LEU A 485 2.33 -5.70 32.17
C LEU A 485 2.62 -7.11 32.69
N GLN A 486 3.74 -7.67 32.28
CA GLN A 486 4.23 -8.96 32.74
C GLN A 486 5.59 -8.79 33.40
N LYS A 487 5.69 -9.19 34.69
CA LYS A 487 6.94 -9.21 35.45
C LYS A 487 7.60 -10.58 35.36
N ALA A 488 8.87 -10.61 34.99
CA ALA A 488 9.63 -11.84 34.96
C ALA A 488 10.12 -12.22 36.36
N THR A 489 9.76 -13.42 36.81
CA THR A 489 10.13 -13.91 38.15
C THR A 489 11.17 -15.02 38.12
N LYS A 490 11.46 -15.62 36.96
CA LYS A 490 12.50 -16.65 36.79
C LYS A 490 13.29 -16.48 35.48
N PRO A 491 14.61 -16.76 35.47
CA PRO A 491 15.45 -16.70 34.27
C PRO A 491 15.15 -17.77 33.21
N THR A 492 14.16 -18.66 33.44
CA THR A 492 13.69 -19.68 32.50
C THR A 492 12.41 -19.29 31.75
N ASP A 493 11.88 -18.08 31.95
CA ASP A 493 10.73 -17.60 31.15
C ASP A 493 11.18 -17.36 29.69
N SER A 494 10.62 -18.16 28.77
CA SER A 494 11.02 -18.25 27.36
C SER A 494 11.01 -16.91 26.61
N ILE A 495 10.12 -15.99 26.99
CA ILE A 495 9.91 -14.68 26.37
C ILE A 495 11.15 -13.77 26.49
N LEU A 496 11.83 -13.77 27.64
CA LEU A 496 12.98 -12.87 27.89
C LEU A 496 14.34 -13.45 27.47
N THR A 497 14.48 -14.78 27.50
CA THR A 497 15.66 -15.46 26.95
C THR A 497 15.81 -15.18 25.44
N GLY A 498 14.68 -14.93 24.76
CA GLY A 498 14.62 -14.48 23.37
C GLY A 498 15.17 -13.06 23.17
N MET A 499 14.72 -12.06 23.93
CA MET A 499 14.99 -10.63 23.68
C MET A 499 16.47 -10.22 23.83
N LEU A 500 17.26 -10.91 24.64
CA LEU A 500 18.64 -10.51 24.99
C LEU A 500 19.75 -11.00 24.04
N GLY A 501 19.40 -11.64 22.92
CA GLY A 501 20.36 -12.39 22.10
C GLY A 501 21.49 -11.62 21.41
N GLN A 502 21.37 -10.30 21.14
CA GLN A 502 22.35 -9.57 20.31
C GLN A 502 22.51 -8.06 20.63
N LEU A 503 22.53 -7.63 21.89
CA LEU A 503 22.91 -6.24 22.21
C LEU A 503 24.44 -6.02 22.15
N PRO A 504 24.95 -4.92 21.55
CA PRO A 504 26.36 -4.56 21.56
C PRO A 504 26.89 -4.33 22.99
N ARG A 505 28.19 -4.56 23.17
CA ARG A 505 28.87 -4.70 24.49
C ARG A 505 28.73 -3.55 25.51
N PRO A 506 28.38 -2.28 25.21
CA PRO A 506 28.25 -1.27 26.25
C PRO A 506 26.95 -1.36 27.07
N LEU A 507 25.91 -2.05 26.58
CA LEU A 507 24.57 -2.10 27.22
C LEU A 507 24.35 -3.32 28.13
N ARG A 508 25.40 -4.08 28.49
CA ARG A 508 25.32 -5.24 29.41
C ARG A 508 25.27 -4.83 30.88
N VAL A 509 24.44 -3.86 31.25
CA VAL A 509 24.15 -3.53 32.64
C VAL A 509 22.65 -3.29 32.82
N PHE A 510 21.78 -4.26 32.48
CA PHE A 510 20.49 -4.40 33.16
C PHE A 510 20.09 -5.88 33.21
N SER A 511 19.69 -6.30 34.41
CA SER A 511 19.46 -7.66 34.86
C SER A 511 18.28 -8.34 34.18
N CYS A 512 18.28 -9.68 34.14
CA CYS A 512 17.18 -10.56 33.72
C CYS A 512 15.92 -10.53 34.63
N LEU A 513 15.55 -9.35 35.14
CA LEU A 513 14.42 -9.06 36.00
C LEU A 513 13.87 -7.71 35.54
N GLY A 514 12.97 -7.74 34.57
CA GLY A 514 12.34 -6.55 34.01
C GLY A 514 10.86 -6.79 33.71
N THR A 515 10.12 -5.70 33.55
CA THR A 515 8.68 -5.68 33.26
C THR A 515 8.51 -5.37 31.78
N VAL A 516 7.73 -6.17 31.05
CA VAL A 516 7.44 -5.93 29.62
C VAL A 516 5.93 -5.77 29.41
N LEU A 517 5.53 -5.12 28.33
CA LEU A 517 4.13 -5.12 27.90
C LEU A 517 3.91 -6.31 26.97
N ALA A 518 3.12 -7.28 27.41
CA ALA A 518 2.91 -8.55 26.71
C ALA A 518 1.43 -8.84 26.44
N LEU A 519 1.18 -9.65 25.40
CA LEU A 519 -0.14 -10.20 25.14
C LEU A 519 -0.52 -11.22 26.20
N GLN A 520 -1.72 -11.06 26.75
CA GLN A 520 -2.30 -11.91 27.78
C GLN A 520 -3.73 -12.30 27.40
N ALA A 521 -4.29 -13.31 28.07
CA ALA A 521 -5.70 -13.65 27.93
C ALA A 521 -6.59 -12.48 28.39
N GLY A 522 -7.49 -12.06 27.51
CA GLY A 522 -8.50 -11.03 27.72
C GLY A 522 -9.85 -11.63 28.13
N GLU A 523 -10.69 -10.80 28.75
CA GLU A 523 -12.03 -11.19 29.24
C GLU A 523 -13.14 -10.91 28.22
N GLY A 524 -12.80 -10.27 27.09
CA GLY A 524 -13.72 -9.97 26.01
C GLY A 524 -14.06 -11.21 25.18
N GLN A 525 -15.24 -11.21 24.55
CA GLN A 525 -15.73 -12.37 23.80
C GLN A 525 -15.14 -12.46 22.38
N MET A 526 -14.82 -11.31 21.77
CA MET A 526 -14.42 -11.20 20.36
C MET A 526 -13.07 -11.88 20.07
N VAL A 527 -12.85 -12.33 18.84
CA VAL A 527 -11.54 -12.87 18.39
C VAL A 527 -10.68 -11.78 17.72
N ALA A 528 -10.93 -10.51 18.09
CA ALA A 528 -10.20 -9.37 17.58
C ALA A 528 -8.75 -9.33 18.11
N ALA A 529 -7.86 -8.68 17.35
CA ALA A 529 -6.51 -8.39 17.81
C ALA A 529 -6.55 -7.52 19.09
N ALA A 530 -5.62 -7.79 20.02
CA ALA A 530 -5.44 -6.94 21.18
C ALA A 530 -4.95 -5.56 20.74
N LYS A 531 -5.50 -4.52 21.36
CA LYS A 531 -5.24 -3.13 21.02
C LYS A 531 -4.86 -2.34 22.27
N ALA A 532 -3.72 -1.67 22.23
CA ALA A 532 -3.32 -0.68 23.23
C ALA A 532 -3.13 0.69 22.57
N ARG A 533 -3.47 1.77 23.27
CA ARG A 533 -3.35 3.15 22.78
C ARG A 533 -2.53 4.02 23.72
N THR A 534 -1.75 4.94 23.17
CA THR A 534 -1.15 6.04 23.93
C THR A 534 -2.20 7.08 24.31
N PRO A 535 -1.90 8.03 25.23
CA PRO A 535 -2.68 9.26 25.34
C PRO A 535 -2.59 10.07 24.04
N LEU A 536 -3.33 11.18 23.99
CA LEU A 536 -3.22 12.14 22.90
C LEU A 536 -1.83 12.76 22.91
N LEU A 537 -1.06 12.51 21.85
CA LEU A 537 0.23 13.12 21.60
C LEU A 537 0.02 14.40 20.80
N GLY A 538 0.80 15.44 21.10
CA GLY A 538 0.77 16.71 20.39
C GLY A 538 1.30 16.62 18.95
N PRO A 539 1.30 17.75 18.22
CA PRO A 539 1.86 17.84 16.87
C PRO A 539 3.33 17.36 16.82
N SER A 540 3.75 16.78 15.69
CA SER A 540 5.10 16.24 15.53
C SER A 540 5.81 16.76 14.27
N GLY A 541 7.14 16.77 14.31
CA GLY A 541 8.01 17.13 13.17
C GLY A 541 8.17 16.03 12.11
N LEU A 542 8.73 16.39 10.93
CA LEU A 542 8.92 15.47 9.79
C LEU A 542 9.81 14.26 10.11
N ALA A 543 10.77 14.42 11.01
CA ALA A 543 11.70 13.39 11.43
C ALA A 543 11.24 12.55 12.63
N CYS A 544 10.00 12.74 13.10
CA CYS A 544 9.48 12.01 14.25
C CYS A 544 9.52 10.50 14.02
N THR A 545 10.25 9.80 14.88
CA THR A 545 10.42 8.34 14.84
C THR A 545 10.09 7.74 16.21
N MET A 546 9.47 6.57 16.19
CA MET A 546 9.21 5.75 17.36
C MET A 546 10.16 4.55 17.33
N GLU A 547 10.90 4.35 18.41
CA GLU A 547 11.81 3.22 18.57
C GLU A 547 11.28 2.26 19.64
N LEU A 548 11.37 0.96 19.38
CA LEU A 548 10.99 -0.07 20.34
C LEU A 548 11.69 -1.40 20.07
N ASN A 549 11.78 -2.22 21.12
CA ASN A 549 12.13 -3.63 21.00
C ASN A 549 10.87 -4.48 20.97
N TYR A 550 10.84 -5.48 20.08
CA TYR A 550 9.72 -6.39 19.96
C TYR A 550 10.17 -7.85 19.97
N HIS A 551 9.26 -8.70 20.39
CA HIS A 551 9.34 -10.15 20.29
C HIS A 551 7.97 -10.70 19.90
N ILE A 552 7.93 -11.57 18.90
CA ILE A 552 6.75 -12.36 18.54
C ILE A 552 7.17 -13.78 18.21
N HIS A 553 6.54 -14.74 18.87
CA HIS A 553 6.59 -16.16 18.53
C HIS A 553 5.16 -16.60 18.26
N SER A 554 4.85 -16.97 17.03
CA SER A 554 3.49 -17.35 16.65
C SER A 554 3.45 -18.32 15.48
N GLY A 555 2.34 -19.04 15.38
CA GLY A 555 1.98 -19.81 14.19
C GLY A 555 1.71 -18.92 12.96
N PRO A 556 1.16 -19.48 11.87
CA PRO A 556 1.04 -18.79 10.58
C PRO A 556 0.17 -17.52 10.59
N ARG A 557 -0.69 -17.34 11.60
CA ARG A 557 -1.69 -16.25 11.68
C ARG A 557 -1.33 -15.11 12.65
N GLY A 558 -0.19 -15.20 13.35
CA GLY A 558 0.16 -14.19 14.35
C GLY A 558 0.94 -13.00 13.78
N PHE A 559 0.60 -11.79 14.21
CA PHE A 559 1.25 -10.55 13.80
C PHE A 559 1.36 -9.53 14.94
N LEU A 560 2.31 -8.62 14.80
CA LEU A 560 2.44 -7.42 15.61
C LEU A 560 2.45 -6.21 14.67
N ALA A 561 1.68 -5.19 14.99
CA ALA A 561 1.54 -4.01 14.15
C ALA A 561 1.40 -2.73 14.98
N ILE A 562 1.80 -1.61 14.39
CA ILE A 562 1.66 -0.27 14.95
C ILE A 562 0.96 0.59 13.92
N SER A 563 -0.13 1.22 14.35
CA SER A 563 -0.87 2.20 13.57
C SER A 563 -0.87 3.56 14.27
N VAL A 564 -1.04 4.61 13.49
CA VAL A 564 -1.23 5.98 13.98
C VAL A 564 -2.67 6.38 13.73
N ALA A 565 -3.36 6.80 14.78
CA ALA A 565 -4.74 7.28 14.73
C ALA A 565 -4.76 8.81 14.84
N ASP A 566 -5.32 9.50 13.85
CA ASP A 566 -5.60 10.93 13.95
C ASP A 566 -6.85 11.14 14.82
N HIS A 567 -6.71 11.89 15.91
CA HIS A 567 -7.80 12.09 16.88
C HIS A 567 -8.99 12.86 16.29
N THR A 568 -8.75 13.75 15.33
CA THR A 568 -9.79 14.62 14.77
C THR A 568 -10.56 13.98 13.63
N THR A 569 -9.90 13.13 12.85
CA THR A 569 -10.52 12.46 11.69
C THR A 569 -10.93 11.02 11.99
N GLY A 570 -10.40 10.41 13.06
CA GLY A 570 -10.60 9.00 13.38
C GLY A 570 -9.92 8.04 12.40
N ILE A 571 -9.12 8.56 11.46
CA ILE A 571 -8.42 7.78 10.45
C ILE A 571 -7.24 7.07 11.12
N THR A 572 -7.13 5.77 10.89
CA THR A 572 -6.00 4.95 11.37
C THR A 572 -5.15 4.55 10.17
N GLN A 573 -3.84 4.78 10.26
CA GLN A 573 -2.87 4.44 9.23
C GLN A 573 -1.85 3.45 9.80
N LEU A 574 -1.64 2.32 9.12
CA LEU A 574 -0.63 1.35 9.51
C LEU A 574 0.77 1.95 9.28
N ALA A 575 1.55 2.10 10.35
CA ALA A 575 2.91 2.63 10.28
C ALA A 575 3.96 1.52 10.18
N TRP A 576 3.71 0.38 10.81
CA TRP A 576 4.62 -0.77 10.79
C TRP A 576 3.89 -2.08 11.10
N HIS A 577 4.36 -3.19 10.53
CA HIS A 577 3.91 -4.52 10.92
C HIS A 577 4.99 -5.58 10.74
N THR A 578 4.88 -6.68 11.46
CA THR A 578 5.72 -7.87 11.30
C THR A 578 4.89 -9.13 11.49
N GLN A 579 5.13 -10.12 10.63
CA GLN A 579 4.51 -11.44 10.65
C GLN A 579 5.57 -12.45 10.23
N ARG A 580 5.74 -13.54 10.99
CA ARG A 580 6.68 -14.62 10.65
C ARG A 580 5.96 -15.95 10.70
N HIS A 581 5.85 -16.62 9.55
CA HIS A 581 5.25 -17.95 9.48
C HIS A 581 6.10 -18.99 10.22
N GLY A 582 5.55 -19.56 11.31
CA GLY A 582 6.12 -20.73 11.98
C GLY A 582 7.45 -20.51 12.70
N GLY A 583 7.70 -19.31 13.26
CA GLY A 583 8.96 -19.02 13.95
C GLY A 583 8.93 -17.79 14.85
N THR A 584 10.05 -17.50 15.50
CA THR A 584 10.24 -16.30 16.35
C THR A 584 10.80 -15.13 15.54
N ALA A 585 10.17 -13.97 15.58
CA ALA A 585 10.76 -12.70 15.16
C ALA A 585 11.05 -11.83 16.39
N LYS A 586 12.24 -11.23 16.42
CA LYS A 586 12.67 -10.34 17.50
C LYS A 586 13.64 -9.32 16.95
N GLY A 587 13.61 -8.10 17.48
CA GLY A 587 14.51 -7.05 17.02
C GLY A 587 14.21 -5.69 17.64
N HIS A 588 15.05 -4.74 17.28
CA HIS A 588 14.83 -3.31 17.47
C HIS A 588 14.29 -2.74 16.16
N VAL A 589 13.25 -1.92 16.22
CA VAL A 589 12.66 -1.26 15.05
C VAL A 589 12.57 0.24 15.29
N SER A 590 12.88 1.02 14.25
CA SER A 590 12.63 2.46 14.19
C SER A 590 11.52 2.72 13.18
N ILE A 591 10.42 3.33 13.63
CA ILE A 591 9.17 3.49 12.89
C ILE A 591 8.97 4.99 12.62
N PRO A 592 8.99 5.45 11.36
CA PRO A 592 8.76 6.86 11.05
C PRO A 592 7.28 7.22 11.22
N LEU A 593 6.96 8.05 12.21
CA LEU A 593 5.61 8.60 12.43
C LEU A 593 5.37 9.83 11.54
N GLY A 594 6.44 10.58 11.27
CA GLY A 594 6.46 11.77 10.43
C GLY A 594 5.72 12.98 11.00
N GLN A 595 5.57 14.02 10.18
CA GLN A 595 4.95 15.28 10.60
C GLN A 595 3.45 15.13 10.81
N ARG A 596 2.96 15.62 11.95
CA ARG A 596 1.53 15.69 12.27
C ARG A 596 1.18 17.11 12.71
N ASN A 597 0.24 17.73 11.99
CA ASN A 597 -0.22 19.09 12.32
C ASN A 597 -1.30 19.11 13.40
N ARG A 598 -1.83 17.93 13.76
CA ARG A 598 -2.91 17.75 14.73
C ARG A 598 -2.52 16.67 15.74
N PRO A 599 -3.08 16.69 16.96
CA PRO A 599 -2.87 15.64 17.94
C PRO A 599 -3.25 14.26 17.39
N PHE A 600 -2.46 13.26 17.75
CA PHE A 600 -2.62 11.89 17.27
C PHE A 600 -2.38 10.88 18.40
N GLN A 601 -2.74 9.63 18.19
CA GLN A 601 -2.45 8.53 19.10
C GLN A 601 -1.71 7.42 18.35
N VAL A 602 -0.84 6.71 19.05
CA VAL A 602 -0.24 5.49 18.53
C VAL A 602 -1.04 4.30 19.05
N GLU A 603 -1.39 3.38 18.16
CA GLU A 603 -2.09 2.15 18.48
C GLU A 603 -1.20 0.94 18.24
N LEU A 604 -1.08 0.09 19.24
CA LEU A 604 -0.37 -1.17 19.21
C LEU A 604 -1.37 -2.31 19.00
N LEU A 605 -1.20 -3.06 17.92
CA LEU A 605 -2.05 -4.19 17.54
C LEU A 605 -1.26 -5.49 17.63
N GLY A 606 -1.85 -6.50 18.28
CA GLY A 606 -1.22 -7.82 18.41
C GLY A 606 -2.23 -8.95 18.31
N LEU A 607 -1.92 -9.95 17.48
CA LEU A 607 -2.71 -11.18 17.37
C LEU A 607 -1.76 -12.37 17.47
N VAL A 608 -1.99 -13.25 18.44
CA VAL A 608 -1.30 -14.53 18.58
C VAL A 608 -2.27 -15.55 19.17
N ASP A 609 -2.05 -16.83 18.86
CA ASP A 609 -2.78 -17.92 19.52
C ASP A 609 -2.03 -18.35 20.78
N LEU A 610 -2.43 -17.82 21.94
CA LEU A 610 -1.77 -18.09 23.23
C LEU A 610 -1.83 -19.57 23.67
N GLN A 611 -2.57 -20.44 22.97
CA GLN A 611 -2.69 -21.86 23.33
C GLN A 611 -1.43 -22.69 23.07
N ASP A 612 -0.58 -22.32 22.10
CA ASP A 612 0.55 -23.14 21.61
C ASP A 612 1.93 -22.48 21.80
N SER A 613 2.33 -22.18 23.04
CA SER A 613 3.62 -21.52 23.39
C SER A 613 3.88 -20.16 22.71
N ALA A 614 2.90 -19.64 21.97
CA ALA A 614 2.98 -18.36 21.29
C ALA A 614 3.01 -17.20 22.30
N SER A 615 3.73 -16.15 21.96
CA SER A 615 3.86 -14.96 22.80
C SER A 615 4.22 -13.76 21.96
N ALA A 616 3.69 -12.58 22.31
CA ALA A 616 4.18 -11.32 21.79
C ALA A 616 4.37 -10.33 22.93
N ALA A 617 5.46 -9.56 22.87
CA ALA A 617 5.79 -8.55 23.85
C ALA A 617 6.58 -7.41 23.19
N ILE A 618 6.45 -6.22 23.78
CA ILE A 618 7.26 -5.05 23.45
C ILE A 618 7.94 -4.49 24.69
N ASP A 619 9.06 -3.81 24.48
CA ASP A 619 9.86 -3.19 25.53
C ASP A 619 10.67 -1.98 25.02
N ASN A 620 11.04 -1.08 25.93
CA ASN A 620 11.78 0.17 25.69
C ASN A 620 11.22 1.00 24.53
N VAL A 621 10.01 1.53 24.71
CA VAL A 621 9.40 2.46 23.76
C VAL A 621 9.97 3.85 23.97
N THR A 622 10.48 4.49 22.92
CA THR A 622 10.95 5.87 22.94
C THR A 622 10.53 6.63 21.68
N PHE A 623 10.42 7.95 21.79
CA PHE A 623 10.16 8.84 20.65
C PHE A 623 11.39 9.71 20.41
N ALA A 624 11.86 9.76 19.17
CA ALA A 624 13.04 10.51 18.77
C ALA A 624 12.68 11.54 17.68
N GLN A 625 13.23 12.76 17.83
CA GLN A 625 13.11 13.86 16.85
C GLN A 625 11.66 14.26 16.54
N CYS A 626 10.77 14.16 17.53
CA CYS A 626 9.35 14.50 17.35
C CYS A 626 9.00 15.98 17.56
N LEU A 627 9.90 16.77 18.18
CA LEU A 627 9.75 18.22 18.30
C LEU A 627 9.60 18.89 16.93
N THR A 628 8.59 19.75 16.77
CA THR A 628 8.27 20.45 15.51
C THR A 628 9.36 21.43 15.06
N ASP A 629 10.08 22.03 16.01
CA ASP A 629 11.06 23.09 15.75
C ASP A 629 12.50 22.58 15.60
N VAL A 630 12.75 21.29 15.82
CA VAL A 630 14.10 20.71 15.78
C VAL A 630 14.36 20.10 14.41
N VAL A 631 15.28 20.71 13.67
CA VAL A 631 15.79 20.16 12.40
C VAL A 631 16.96 19.21 12.69
N PRO A 632 16.86 17.91 12.32
CA PRO A 632 17.92 16.94 12.57
C PRO A 632 19.23 17.28 11.83
N PRO A 633 20.40 16.92 12.40
CA PRO A 633 21.67 17.02 11.69
C PRO A 633 21.65 16.08 10.46
N GLY A 634 21.81 16.65 9.26
CA GLY A 634 21.71 15.91 7.99
C GLY A 634 20.38 16.10 7.24
N ALA A 635 19.37 16.74 7.85
CA ALA A 635 18.07 16.99 7.19
C ALA A 635 18.13 17.93 5.98
N MET A 636 19.27 18.61 5.79
CA MET A 636 19.55 19.48 4.63
C MET A 636 20.31 18.73 3.52
N GLU A 637 20.60 17.44 3.69
CA GLU A 637 21.30 16.62 2.71
C GLU A 637 20.32 16.14 1.62
N LEU A 638 20.36 16.78 0.45
CA LEU A 638 19.55 16.39 -0.72
C LEU A 638 20.14 15.21 -1.50
N SER A 639 21.44 14.92 -1.33
CA SER A 639 22.10 13.77 -1.98
C SER A 639 21.92 12.52 -1.14
N CYS A 640 21.54 11.41 -1.75
CA CYS A 640 21.27 10.16 -1.05
C CYS A 640 21.36 8.97 -2.00
N ASN A 641 22.16 7.97 -1.65
CA ASN A 641 22.22 6.66 -2.31
C ASN A 641 21.44 5.58 -1.54
N PHE A 642 20.64 5.98 -0.54
CA PHE A 642 19.81 5.14 0.30
C PHE A 642 20.50 4.02 1.11
N GLU A 643 21.81 3.80 1.00
CA GLU A 643 22.53 2.74 1.74
C GLU A 643 22.48 2.88 3.28
N ARG A 644 22.26 4.11 3.78
CA ARG A 644 22.19 4.40 5.23
C ARG A 644 20.80 4.88 5.68
N GLY A 645 19.76 4.58 4.90
CA GLY A 645 18.38 5.01 5.14
C GLY A 645 17.97 6.19 4.27
N MET A 646 17.02 7.01 4.73
CA MET A 646 16.37 8.05 3.90
C MET A 646 17.15 9.36 3.75
N CYS A 647 18.34 9.50 4.36
CA CYS A 647 19.12 10.75 4.39
C CYS A 647 18.27 11.97 4.84
N GLY A 648 18.21 13.04 4.03
CA GLY A 648 17.36 14.21 4.26
C GLY A 648 15.95 14.12 3.66
N TRP A 649 15.49 12.93 3.25
CA TRP A 649 14.17 12.69 2.66
C TRP A 649 13.22 12.06 3.68
N TYR A 650 11.97 12.51 3.69
CA TYR A 650 10.96 12.11 4.65
C TYR A 650 9.66 11.79 3.93
N HIS A 651 8.91 10.81 4.41
CA HIS A 651 7.59 10.51 3.86
C HIS A 651 6.59 11.62 4.18
N ASP A 652 5.85 12.05 3.15
CA ASP A 652 4.71 12.93 3.37
C ASP A 652 3.54 12.13 3.96
N GLN A 653 2.95 12.65 5.03
CA GLN A 653 1.84 12.00 5.73
C GLN A 653 0.49 12.18 5.02
N SER A 654 0.37 13.14 4.09
CA SER A 654 -0.79 13.26 3.20
C SER A 654 -0.76 12.30 2.01
N SER A 655 0.26 11.44 1.92
CA SER A 655 0.33 10.38 0.93
C SER A 655 -0.45 9.14 1.37
N ASP A 656 -1.23 8.58 0.46
CA ASP A 656 -2.09 7.42 0.69
C ASP A 656 -1.27 6.14 0.94
N PHE A 657 -0.15 6.02 0.23
CA PHE A 657 0.83 4.95 0.42
C PHE A 657 2.26 5.51 0.51
N LYS A 658 3.21 4.69 0.95
CA LYS A 658 4.59 5.11 1.24
C LYS A 658 5.60 4.42 0.33
N TRP A 659 6.71 5.11 0.08
CA TRP A 659 7.91 4.52 -0.53
C TRP A 659 8.54 3.53 0.47
N ILE A 660 9.04 2.40 -0.03
CA ILE A 660 9.62 1.34 0.78
C ILE A 660 11.12 1.31 0.53
N HIS A 661 11.89 1.27 1.61
CA HIS A 661 13.36 1.12 1.59
C HIS A 661 13.71 -0.38 1.68
N SER A 662 14.34 -0.95 0.65
CA SER A 662 14.55 -2.41 0.58
C SER A 662 15.80 -2.81 -0.22
N THR A 663 16.30 -4.02 0.06
CA THR A 663 17.49 -4.63 -0.54
C THR A 663 17.19 -5.51 -1.77
N GLY A 664 16.10 -5.25 -2.49
CA GLY A 664 15.84 -5.89 -3.79
C GLY A 664 15.58 -7.41 -3.80
N GLN A 665 15.24 -8.06 -2.68
CA GLN A 665 14.85 -9.49 -2.69
C GLN A 665 13.57 -9.69 -3.53
N GLY A 666 13.73 -10.13 -4.78
CA GLY A 666 12.64 -10.39 -5.73
C GLY A 666 12.18 -9.20 -6.59
N GLN A 667 12.86 -8.04 -6.50
CA GLN A 667 12.46 -6.79 -7.17
C GLN A 667 13.59 -6.13 -8.00
N GLY A 668 14.61 -6.91 -8.36
CA GLY A 668 15.74 -6.47 -9.19
C GLY A 668 16.91 -5.87 -8.41
N PRO A 669 18.09 -5.72 -9.05
CA PRO A 669 19.29 -5.21 -8.40
C PRO A 669 19.18 -3.70 -8.13
N ASP A 670 19.78 -3.29 -7.02
CA ASP A 670 20.14 -1.91 -6.66
C ASP A 670 21.08 -1.28 -7.73
N HIS A 671 20.99 0.03 -7.98
CA HIS A 671 21.86 0.68 -8.96
C HIS A 671 23.27 0.91 -8.40
N THR A 672 23.39 1.26 -7.12
CA THR A 672 24.66 1.65 -6.48
C THR A 672 25.69 0.51 -6.45
N THR A 673 25.28 -0.67 -6.00
CA THR A 673 26.17 -1.83 -5.73
C THR A 673 25.65 -3.14 -6.32
N GLY A 674 24.43 -3.18 -6.85
CA GLY A 674 23.76 -4.40 -7.31
C GLY A 674 23.13 -5.25 -6.20
N SER A 675 23.43 -4.96 -4.93
CA SER A 675 22.90 -5.69 -3.75
C SER A 675 22.63 -4.79 -2.53
N GLY A 676 22.61 -3.48 -2.74
CA GLY A 676 22.40 -2.45 -1.74
C GLY A 676 20.92 -2.08 -1.59
N TYR A 677 20.66 -0.86 -1.15
CA TYR A 677 19.33 -0.38 -0.81
C TYR A 677 18.86 0.72 -1.78
N PHE A 678 17.62 0.61 -2.23
CA PHE A 678 16.95 1.64 -3.02
C PHE A 678 15.53 1.90 -2.51
N LEU A 679 14.89 2.96 -3.00
CA LEU A 679 13.48 3.21 -2.73
C LEU A 679 12.61 2.64 -3.84
N PHE A 680 11.50 2.00 -3.47
CA PHE A 680 10.54 1.51 -4.44
C PHE A 680 9.11 1.65 -3.94
N VAL A 681 8.17 1.60 -4.87
CA VAL A 681 6.73 1.53 -4.61
C VAL A 681 6.25 0.14 -4.98
N ASP A 682 5.71 -0.60 -4.01
CA ASP A 682 4.99 -1.84 -4.29
C ASP A 682 3.52 -1.53 -4.53
N ALA A 683 3.03 -1.70 -5.76
CA ALA A 683 1.61 -1.53 -6.06
C ALA A 683 0.75 -2.76 -5.65
N SER A 684 1.37 -3.89 -5.29
CA SER A 684 0.68 -5.16 -4.96
C SER A 684 0.25 -5.29 -3.51
N VAL A 685 0.73 -4.42 -2.63
CA VAL A 685 0.54 -4.58 -1.19
C VAL A 685 -0.83 -4.00 -0.80
N PRO A 686 -1.66 -4.69 0.00
CA PRO A 686 -3.00 -4.18 0.33
C PRO A 686 -3.04 -2.79 0.98
N TRP A 687 -1.94 -2.39 1.64
CA TRP A 687 -1.80 -1.06 2.27
C TRP A 687 -1.32 0.04 1.31
N SER A 688 -0.94 -0.29 0.07
CA SER A 688 -0.50 0.67 -0.94
C SER A 688 -1.65 1.19 -1.83
N ARG A 689 -2.90 0.97 -1.42
CA ARG A 689 -4.10 1.32 -2.18
C ARG A 689 -4.41 2.81 -2.02
N GLY A 690 -3.98 3.61 -2.99
CA GLY A 690 -4.16 5.05 -3.01
C GLY A 690 -3.68 5.69 -4.31
N GLN A 691 -3.86 6.99 -4.49
CA GLN A 691 -3.50 7.65 -5.76
C GLN A 691 -2.05 8.15 -5.75
N ARG A 692 -1.48 8.42 -4.58
CA ARG A 692 -0.21 9.15 -4.48
C ARG A 692 0.70 8.67 -3.33
N ALA A 693 1.99 8.48 -3.64
CA ALA A 693 3.07 8.44 -2.67
C ALA A 693 4.09 9.55 -2.90
N GLN A 694 4.40 10.30 -1.85
CA GLN A 694 5.35 11.42 -1.92
C GLN A 694 6.42 11.32 -0.83
N ILE A 695 7.67 11.57 -1.22
CA ILE A 695 8.78 11.89 -0.31
C ILE A 695 9.14 13.36 -0.47
N ILE A 696 9.36 14.03 0.65
CA ILE A 696 9.60 15.47 0.76
C ILE A 696 10.85 15.74 1.58
N THR A 697 11.43 16.92 1.39
CA THR A 697 12.58 17.43 2.15
C THR A 697 12.12 18.51 3.14
N TYR A 698 12.95 18.81 4.14
CA TYR A 698 12.77 20.04 4.91
C TYR A 698 12.90 21.28 4.00
N TYR A 699 12.37 22.42 4.44
CA TYR A 699 12.61 23.70 3.76
C TYR A 699 14.10 24.02 3.76
N GLN A 700 14.67 24.04 2.57
CA GLN A 700 16.05 24.39 2.27
C GLN A 700 16.22 25.91 2.27
N GLU A 701 17.43 26.35 2.62
CA GLU A 701 17.79 27.77 2.59
C GLU A 701 17.77 28.34 1.16
N PRO A 702 17.46 29.64 0.97
CA PRO A 702 17.38 30.23 -0.36
C PRO A 702 18.71 30.12 -1.12
N SER A 703 18.66 29.66 -2.38
CA SER A 703 19.86 29.54 -3.20
C SER A 703 19.98 30.66 -4.23
N THR A 704 21.16 31.30 -4.27
CA THR A 704 21.54 32.31 -5.27
C THR A 704 22.17 31.71 -6.52
N VAL A 705 22.45 30.40 -6.51
CA VAL A 705 23.05 29.67 -7.62
C VAL A 705 22.12 28.55 -8.09
N GLN A 706 22.19 28.20 -9.38
CA GLN A 706 21.47 27.04 -9.88
C GLN A 706 22.18 25.76 -9.44
N HIS A 707 21.40 24.71 -9.21
CA HIS A 707 21.91 23.38 -8.90
C HIS A 707 21.39 22.35 -9.89
N CYS A 708 22.16 21.32 -10.18
CA CYS A 708 21.74 20.19 -10.98
C CYS A 708 21.47 19.00 -10.05
N LEU A 709 20.22 18.57 -10.01
CA LEU A 709 19.79 17.37 -9.30
C LEU A 709 19.71 16.22 -10.31
N SER A 710 20.55 15.21 -10.15
CA SER A 710 20.52 13.97 -10.93
C SER A 710 20.14 12.78 -10.05
N PHE A 711 19.45 11.81 -10.63
CA PHE A 711 18.93 10.64 -9.92
C PHE A 711 18.76 9.45 -10.87
N TRP A 712 18.68 8.25 -10.33
CA TRP A 712 18.35 7.05 -11.07
C TRP A 712 16.93 6.59 -10.74
N TYR A 713 16.21 6.13 -11.75
CA TYR A 713 14.82 5.70 -11.60
C TYR A 713 14.53 4.47 -12.46
N ARG A 714 13.54 3.68 -12.07
CA ARG A 714 13.08 2.50 -12.83
C ARG A 714 11.56 2.48 -12.86
N LEU A 715 10.98 2.32 -14.05
CA LEU A 715 9.53 2.24 -14.28
C LEU A 715 9.23 0.96 -15.06
N ALA A 716 8.94 -0.14 -14.36
CA ALA A 716 8.86 -1.48 -14.94
C ALA A 716 7.47 -2.12 -14.80
N GLY A 717 6.80 -2.52 -15.89
CA GLY A 717 5.44 -3.08 -15.85
C GLY A 717 4.47 -2.56 -16.92
N PRO A 718 3.35 -3.25 -17.17
CA PRO A 718 2.47 -2.99 -18.33
C PRO A 718 1.60 -1.73 -18.22
N GLN A 719 1.34 -1.23 -17.02
CA GLN A 719 0.55 -0.03 -16.76
C GLN A 719 1.14 0.70 -15.56
N ILE A 720 2.33 1.27 -15.72
CA ILE A 720 2.94 2.10 -14.66
C ILE A 720 2.32 3.49 -14.71
N GLY A 721 2.08 4.06 -13.54
CA GLY A 721 1.65 5.44 -13.41
C GLY A 721 2.75 6.47 -13.69
N THR A 722 2.69 7.61 -13.03
CA THR A 722 3.50 8.79 -13.33
C THR A 722 4.47 9.09 -12.19
N LEU A 723 5.74 9.31 -12.50
CA LEU A 723 6.76 9.76 -11.55
C LEU A 723 7.07 11.24 -11.81
N ASN A 724 6.82 12.08 -10.81
CA ASN A 724 7.04 13.51 -10.84
C ASN A 724 8.12 13.94 -9.86
N LEU A 725 8.89 14.96 -10.24
CA LEU A 725 9.78 15.71 -9.37
C LEU A 725 9.28 17.15 -9.30
N LYS A 726 8.94 17.59 -8.09
CA LYS A 726 8.30 18.88 -7.81
C LYS A 726 9.20 19.78 -6.96
N LEU A 727 9.07 21.08 -7.21
CA LEU A 727 9.64 22.15 -6.39
C LEU A 727 8.51 22.99 -5.82
N GLN A 728 8.56 23.22 -4.51
CA GLN A 728 7.65 24.12 -3.82
C GLN A 728 8.42 25.24 -3.14
N LEU A 729 8.14 26.47 -3.56
CA LEU A 729 8.63 27.67 -2.91
C LEU A 729 7.71 28.02 -1.75
N GLU A 730 8.28 28.51 -0.65
CA GLU A 730 7.51 28.97 0.52
C GLU A 730 6.47 30.02 0.10
N GLY A 731 5.19 29.73 0.37
CA GLY A 731 4.05 30.58 0.03
C GLY A 731 3.64 30.61 -1.46
N ALA A 732 4.10 29.65 -2.28
CA ALA A 732 3.67 29.49 -3.68
C ALA A 732 3.13 28.08 -3.96
N GLU A 733 2.48 27.92 -5.12
CA GLU A 733 2.01 26.61 -5.59
C GLU A 733 3.19 25.70 -6.02
N GLU A 734 2.94 24.40 -6.01
CA GLU A 734 3.91 23.39 -6.45
C GLU A 734 4.15 23.48 -7.95
N THR A 735 5.41 23.35 -8.36
CA THR A 735 5.82 23.37 -9.76
C THR A 735 6.48 22.03 -10.13
N VAL A 736 6.05 21.40 -11.22
CA VAL A 736 6.66 20.16 -11.73
C VAL A 736 7.90 20.52 -12.53
N LEU A 737 9.07 20.02 -12.09
CA LEU A 737 10.36 20.25 -12.77
C LEU A 737 10.74 19.11 -13.71
N TRP A 738 10.22 17.91 -13.48
CA TRP A 738 10.47 16.72 -14.30
C TRP A 738 9.33 15.72 -14.11
N THR A 739 8.97 15.02 -15.18
CA THR A 739 7.88 14.02 -15.18
C THR A 739 8.22 12.89 -16.16
N GLN A 740 7.86 11.65 -15.82
CA GLN A 740 7.90 10.48 -16.69
C GLN A 740 6.68 9.61 -16.45
N ARG A 741 6.14 9.00 -17.52
CA ARG A 741 4.92 8.20 -17.50
C ARG A 741 5.09 6.90 -18.29
N GLY A 742 4.40 5.85 -17.88
CA GLY A 742 4.31 4.60 -18.62
C GLY A 742 5.53 3.70 -18.48
N SER A 743 5.51 2.58 -19.21
CA SER A 743 6.56 1.56 -19.13
C SER A 743 7.85 1.97 -19.81
N GLN A 744 8.93 1.97 -19.04
CA GLN A 744 10.30 2.18 -19.53
C GLN A 744 11.18 0.96 -19.29
N GLY A 745 10.54 -0.18 -18.99
CA GLY A 745 11.19 -1.47 -18.78
C GLY A 745 11.88 -1.62 -17.43
N SER A 746 12.42 -2.82 -17.19
CA SER A 746 13.05 -3.21 -15.92
C SER A 746 14.49 -2.68 -15.73
N VAL A 747 14.81 -1.52 -16.31
CA VAL A 747 16.17 -0.96 -16.38
C VAL A 747 16.25 0.35 -15.60
N TRP A 748 17.42 0.64 -15.04
CA TRP A 748 17.71 1.91 -14.40
C TRP A 748 17.97 2.99 -15.45
N HIS A 749 17.23 4.09 -15.34
CA HIS A 749 17.31 5.27 -16.19
C HIS A 749 17.84 6.44 -15.39
N ARG A 750 18.62 7.32 -16.03
CA ARG A 750 19.17 8.51 -15.39
C ARG A 750 18.29 9.73 -15.67
N GLY A 751 17.70 10.29 -14.62
CA GLY A 751 17.00 11.58 -14.63
C GLY A 751 17.92 12.72 -14.19
N GLN A 752 17.73 13.91 -14.76
CA GLN A 752 18.38 15.13 -14.28
C GLN A 752 17.52 16.37 -14.53
N THR A 753 17.50 17.30 -13.57
CA THR A 753 16.81 18.59 -13.71
C THR A 753 17.56 19.72 -13.00
N THR A 754 17.41 20.93 -13.52
CA THR A 754 18.05 22.12 -12.94
C THR A 754 17.10 22.76 -11.93
N LEU A 755 17.53 22.85 -10.68
CA LEU A 755 16.85 23.62 -9.65
C LEU A 755 17.13 25.12 -9.88
N PRO A 756 16.09 25.94 -10.15
CA PRO A 756 16.25 27.37 -10.41
C PRO A 756 16.68 28.11 -9.15
N THR A 757 17.24 29.32 -9.33
CA THR A 757 17.53 30.22 -8.20
C THR A 757 16.24 30.63 -7.51
N THR A 758 16.17 30.49 -6.19
CA THR A 758 14.93 30.73 -5.42
C THR A 758 14.84 32.14 -4.82
N GLY A 759 15.85 32.98 -5.09
CA GLY A 759 15.91 34.35 -4.60
C GLY A 759 16.07 34.39 -3.09
N GLN A 760 15.08 34.96 -2.39
CA GLN A 760 15.04 35.03 -0.92
C GLN A 760 14.07 34.02 -0.29
N ARG A 761 13.38 33.20 -1.09
CA ARG A 761 12.40 32.23 -0.58
C ARG A 761 13.07 30.89 -0.31
N ARG A 762 12.72 30.29 0.84
CA ARG A 762 13.03 28.89 1.12
C ARG A 762 12.26 28.00 0.17
N TYR A 763 12.77 26.79 -0.06
CA TYR A 763 12.17 25.86 -1.00
C TYR A 763 12.24 24.43 -0.47
N ARG A 764 11.34 23.57 -0.93
CA ARG A 764 11.43 22.13 -0.70
C ARG A 764 11.27 21.38 -2.02
N VAL A 765 11.91 20.22 -2.09
CA VAL A 765 11.87 19.31 -3.24
C VAL A 765 11.09 18.06 -2.84
N ALA A 766 10.29 17.54 -3.77
CA ALA A 766 9.48 16.35 -3.57
C ALA A 766 9.50 15.41 -4.78
N PHE A 767 9.65 14.11 -4.53
CA PHE A 767 9.35 13.08 -5.53
C PHE A 767 7.96 12.51 -5.26
N GLU A 768 7.13 12.45 -6.30
CA GLU A 768 5.75 12.00 -6.25
C GLU A 768 5.56 10.85 -7.25
N ALA A 769 5.13 9.70 -6.76
CA ALA A 769 4.61 8.60 -7.58
C ALA A 769 3.08 8.68 -7.57
N LEU A 770 2.50 8.82 -8.75
CA LEU A 770 1.06 8.76 -8.99
C LEU A 770 0.70 7.39 -9.55
N GLN A 771 -0.31 6.75 -8.97
CA GLN A 771 -0.79 5.44 -9.41
C GLN A 771 -1.93 5.60 -10.45
N ASP A 772 -1.66 6.35 -11.53
CA ASP A 772 -2.56 6.49 -12.69
C ASP A 772 -2.40 5.34 -13.72
N GLY A 773 -1.63 4.31 -13.34
CA GLY A 773 -1.54 2.99 -13.94
C GLY A 773 -1.29 1.97 -12.82
N PHE A 774 -1.92 0.79 -12.89
CA PHE A 774 -2.06 -0.13 -11.75
C PHE A 774 -1.09 -1.32 -11.70
N LEU A 775 -0.26 -1.53 -12.74
CA LEU A 775 0.65 -2.68 -12.81
C LEU A 775 2.06 -2.23 -13.19
N GLY A 776 2.93 -2.12 -12.18
CA GLY A 776 4.37 -1.98 -12.34
C GLY A 776 5.10 -1.52 -11.08
N ASP A 777 6.42 -1.67 -11.09
CA ASP A 777 7.35 -1.29 -10.04
C ASP A 777 7.99 0.06 -10.38
N MET A 778 7.81 1.05 -9.51
CA MET A 778 8.55 2.31 -9.57
C MET A 778 9.68 2.27 -8.55
N ALA A 779 10.90 2.60 -8.95
CA ALA A 779 12.03 2.70 -8.05
C ALA A 779 12.85 3.98 -8.28
N LEU A 780 13.52 4.43 -7.21
CA LEU A 780 14.40 5.60 -7.14
C LEU A 780 15.69 5.22 -6.42
N ASP A 781 16.81 5.71 -6.94
CA ASP A 781 18.13 5.51 -6.35
C ASP A 781 19.11 6.65 -6.70
N ASP A 782 20.24 6.74 -6.00
CA ASP A 782 21.40 7.57 -6.33
C ASP A 782 21.08 9.06 -6.63
N LEU A 783 20.43 9.73 -5.67
CA LEU A 783 20.17 11.16 -5.70
C LEU A 783 21.48 11.93 -5.50
N ALA A 784 21.85 12.79 -6.46
CA ALA A 784 23.06 13.61 -6.39
C ALA A 784 22.78 15.07 -6.76
N LEU A 785 23.19 15.98 -5.88
CA LEU A 785 23.10 17.42 -6.11
C LEU A 785 24.47 18.01 -6.43
N THR A 786 24.59 18.69 -7.56
CA THR A 786 25.82 19.37 -7.99
C THR A 786 25.58 20.86 -8.22
N VAL A 787 26.61 21.70 -8.06
CA VAL A 787 26.53 23.15 -8.27
C VAL A 787 26.60 23.46 -9.77
N GLY A 788 25.71 24.31 -10.27
CA GLY A 788 25.60 24.70 -11.67
C GLY A 788 24.30 24.20 -12.32
N SER A 789 24.00 24.69 -13.52
CA SER A 789 22.93 24.13 -14.34
C SER A 789 23.30 22.72 -14.81
N CYS A 790 22.31 21.85 -15.00
CA CYS A 790 22.57 20.58 -15.68
C CYS A 790 23.09 20.84 -17.10
N GLY A 791 23.97 19.96 -17.59
CA GLY A 791 24.40 19.97 -18.99
C GLY A 791 23.25 19.60 -19.95
N ALA A 792 23.55 19.59 -21.25
CA ALA A 792 22.59 19.23 -22.27
C ALA A 792 21.91 17.88 -21.96
N LYS A 793 20.56 17.84 -21.96
CA LYS A 793 19.81 16.63 -21.61
C LYS A 793 19.96 15.59 -22.74
N PRO A 794 20.36 14.34 -22.43
CA PRO A 794 20.48 13.28 -23.45
C PRO A 794 19.12 12.78 -23.94
N SER A 795 18.04 13.01 -23.17
CA SER A 795 16.67 12.72 -23.57
C SER A 795 15.77 13.93 -23.33
N CYS A 796 14.86 14.21 -24.26
CA CYS A 796 13.94 15.34 -24.21
C CYS A 796 12.62 15.01 -24.92
N SER A 797 11.55 14.86 -24.14
CA SER A 797 10.17 14.68 -24.60
C SER A 797 9.38 15.99 -24.70
N PHE A 798 10.02 17.13 -24.46
CA PHE A 798 9.39 18.46 -24.45
C PHE A 798 8.22 18.68 -23.47
N GLU A 799 7.83 17.74 -22.61
CA GLU A 799 6.66 17.88 -21.72
C GLU A 799 6.82 18.87 -20.55
N ALA A 800 8.03 19.02 -20.02
CA ALA A 800 8.30 19.96 -18.92
C ALA A 800 8.87 21.30 -19.41
N ASP A 801 9.80 21.25 -20.37
CA ASP A 801 10.49 22.41 -20.93
C ASP A 801 11.00 22.14 -22.36
N ALA A 802 11.64 23.13 -22.99
CA ALA A 802 12.27 22.97 -24.31
C ALA A 802 13.69 22.36 -24.24
N CYS A 803 14.08 21.76 -23.12
CA CYS A 803 15.38 21.11 -22.87
C CYS A 803 16.63 21.94 -23.22
N GLY A 804 16.51 23.26 -23.17
CA GLY A 804 17.59 24.19 -23.51
C GLY A 804 17.82 24.37 -25.01
N LEU A 805 16.94 23.86 -25.89
CA LEU A 805 17.00 24.14 -27.32
C LEU A 805 16.58 25.60 -27.60
N VAL A 806 17.37 26.30 -28.41
CA VAL A 806 17.19 27.72 -28.72
C VAL A 806 16.85 27.89 -30.19
N ALA A 807 15.73 28.57 -30.46
CA ALA A 807 15.32 28.95 -31.81
C ALA A 807 16.11 30.19 -32.29
N SER A 808 16.52 30.20 -33.55
CA SER A 808 17.21 31.33 -34.19
C SER A 808 16.42 31.83 -35.41
N GLY A 809 16.00 33.09 -35.39
CA GLY A 809 15.31 33.77 -36.50
C GLY A 809 14.10 34.61 -36.08
N GLU A 810 13.54 35.38 -37.02
CA GLU A 810 12.30 36.18 -36.83
C GLU A 810 11.03 35.31 -36.90
N HIS A 811 11.12 34.15 -37.57
CA HIS A 811 10.11 33.08 -37.55
C HIS A 811 10.63 31.94 -36.65
N THR A 812 10.01 31.73 -35.49
CA THR A 812 10.59 30.90 -34.42
C THR A 812 9.92 29.53 -34.34
N TRP A 813 10.73 28.50 -34.08
CA TRP A 813 10.25 27.24 -33.51
C TRP A 813 9.52 27.52 -32.20
N LEU A 814 8.35 26.90 -31.99
CA LEU A 814 7.50 27.11 -30.83
C LEU A 814 7.21 25.76 -30.17
N ARG A 815 7.25 25.73 -28.84
CA ARG A 815 6.72 24.62 -28.05
C ARG A 815 5.21 24.82 -27.92
N GLN A 816 4.41 23.85 -28.32
CA GLN A 816 2.95 23.94 -28.23
C GLN A 816 2.30 22.62 -27.84
N SER A 817 1.13 22.72 -27.21
CA SER A 817 0.17 21.63 -27.02
C SER A 817 -1.04 21.85 -27.93
N ASN A 818 -1.67 20.78 -28.42
CA ASN A 818 -2.90 20.79 -29.24
C ASN A 818 -2.75 21.43 -30.63
N GLY A 819 -2.97 20.64 -31.70
CA GLY A 819 -2.82 21.06 -33.11
C GLY A 819 -3.78 22.16 -33.61
N THR A 820 -4.64 22.69 -32.74
CA THR A 820 -5.55 23.81 -33.00
C THR A 820 -5.06 25.17 -32.44
N GLY A 821 -3.83 25.22 -31.93
CA GLY A 821 -3.20 26.44 -31.41
C GLY A 821 -2.87 27.51 -32.49
N THR A 822 -1.99 28.45 -32.15
CA THR A 822 -1.59 29.56 -33.04
C THR A 822 -0.85 29.13 -34.31
N THR A 823 -0.38 27.89 -34.38
CA THR A 823 0.31 27.29 -35.53
C THR A 823 -0.27 25.91 -35.80
N ALA A 824 -0.58 25.61 -37.07
CA ALA A 824 -1.01 24.28 -37.48
C ALA A 824 0.05 23.24 -37.08
N GLY A 825 -0.35 22.14 -36.44
CA GLY A 825 0.56 21.11 -35.96
C GLY A 825 -0.15 19.76 -35.76
N PRO A 826 0.58 18.73 -35.30
CA PRO A 826 0.05 17.43 -34.92
C PRO A 826 -1.16 17.50 -33.99
N ALA A 827 -2.15 16.63 -34.24
CA ALA A 827 -3.37 16.55 -33.42
C ALA A 827 -3.11 15.95 -32.02
N ALA A 828 -2.14 15.06 -31.93
CA ALA A 828 -1.66 14.45 -30.70
C ALA A 828 -0.14 14.46 -30.69
N ASP A 829 0.40 14.74 -29.51
CA ASP A 829 1.80 14.62 -29.15
C ASP A 829 2.28 13.15 -29.22
N HIS A 830 3.55 12.91 -29.56
CA HIS A 830 4.06 11.54 -29.68
C HIS A 830 4.29 10.91 -28.31
N THR A 831 4.90 11.65 -27.38
CA THR A 831 5.21 11.20 -26.02
C THR A 831 3.97 10.69 -25.28
N THR A 832 2.90 11.49 -25.26
CA THR A 832 1.69 11.23 -24.47
C THR A 832 0.56 10.60 -25.27
N GLY A 833 0.61 10.65 -26.60
CA GLY A 833 -0.49 10.24 -27.48
C GLY A 833 -1.75 11.08 -27.35
N THR A 834 -1.67 12.25 -26.68
CA THR A 834 -2.84 13.10 -26.38
C THR A 834 -2.70 14.49 -26.98
N ALA A 835 -3.81 15.21 -27.10
CA ALA A 835 -3.78 16.61 -27.49
C ALA A 835 -3.21 17.55 -26.40
N ALA A 836 -3.03 17.05 -25.17
CA ALA A 836 -2.52 17.82 -24.04
C ALA A 836 -0.98 17.80 -23.92
N GLY A 837 -0.31 16.82 -24.56
CA GLY A 837 1.15 16.77 -24.62
C GLY A 837 1.76 17.88 -25.49
N HIS A 838 3.07 18.02 -25.42
CA HIS A 838 3.82 19.13 -25.97
C HIS A 838 4.96 18.70 -26.87
N TYR A 839 5.02 19.32 -28.05
CA TYR A 839 6.08 19.11 -29.04
C TYR A 839 6.62 20.46 -29.56
N MET A 840 7.75 20.42 -30.26
CA MET A 840 8.31 21.58 -30.97
C MET A 840 7.77 21.65 -32.39
N VAL A 841 7.28 22.80 -32.83
CA VAL A 841 6.72 22.98 -34.18
C VAL A 841 7.21 24.26 -34.84
N VAL A 842 7.21 24.25 -36.16
CA VAL A 842 7.39 25.42 -37.00
C VAL A 842 6.38 25.41 -38.15
N SER A 843 5.77 26.56 -38.41
CA SER A 843 4.91 26.75 -39.58
C SER A 843 5.75 26.94 -40.84
N THR A 844 5.51 26.13 -41.86
CA THR A 844 6.15 26.22 -43.18
C THR A 844 5.22 26.79 -44.25
N GLY A 845 4.10 27.38 -43.82
CA GLY A 845 3.14 28.05 -44.69
C GLY A 845 3.73 29.27 -45.40
N ARG A 846 3.16 29.62 -46.55
CA ARG A 846 3.61 30.75 -47.40
C ARG A 846 3.82 32.07 -46.65
N ASP A 847 2.97 32.37 -45.68
CA ASP A 847 3.02 33.62 -44.89
C ASP A 847 3.98 33.53 -43.68
N SER A 848 4.37 32.31 -43.28
CA SER A 848 5.18 32.04 -42.08
C SER A 848 6.65 31.73 -42.40
N LEU A 849 6.93 30.93 -43.43
CA LEU A 849 8.29 30.60 -43.86
C LEU A 849 8.35 30.53 -45.39
N PRO A 850 8.75 31.62 -46.07
CA PRO A 850 8.79 31.67 -47.53
C PRO A 850 9.72 30.61 -48.14
N ALA A 851 9.46 30.25 -49.40
CA ALA A 851 10.25 29.23 -50.10
C ALA A 851 11.76 29.52 -50.02
N GLY A 852 12.53 28.54 -49.55
CA GLY A 852 13.99 28.62 -49.44
C GLY A 852 14.52 29.38 -48.21
N HIS A 853 13.65 29.94 -47.36
CA HIS A 853 14.07 30.44 -46.05
C HIS A 853 14.17 29.29 -45.06
N ALA A 854 15.14 29.40 -44.16
CA ALA A 854 15.49 28.37 -43.20
C ALA A 854 15.50 28.93 -41.78
N VAL A 855 14.98 28.16 -40.83
CA VAL A 855 14.97 28.50 -39.40
C VAL A 855 15.52 27.34 -38.59
N ALA A 856 16.38 27.68 -37.63
CA ALA A 856 17.18 26.70 -36.91
C ALA A 856 16.75 26.59 -35.44
N LEU A 857 16.72 25.35 -34.94
CA LEU A 857 16.60 25.00 -33.54
C LEU A 857 17.90 24.33 -33.10
N THR A 858 18.62 24.95 -32.16
CA THR A 858 19.98 24.55 -31.79
C THR A 858 20.02 24.03 -30.35
N SER A 859 20.66 22.88 -30.13
CA SER A 859 20.83 22.30 -28.79
C SER A 859 21.93 23.01 -28.00
N GLN A 860 21.98 22.75 -26.69
CA GLN A 860 23.19 23.01 -25.91
C GLN A 860 24.34 22.07 -26.34
N PRO A 861 25.61 22.41 -26.07
CA PRO A 861 26.74 21.54 -26.38
C PRO A 861 26.69 20.25 -25.56
N TYR A 862 26.78 19.11 -26.25
CA TYR A 862 26.93 17.78 -25.69
C TYR A 862 28.41 17.44 -25.52
N GLN A 863 28.74 16.77 -24.42
CA GLN A 863 30.07 16.20 -24.19
C GLN A 863 30.11 14.75 -24.68
N PRO A 864 31.14 14.33 -25.43
CA PRO A 864 31.22 12.98 -25.97
C PRO A 864 31.58 11.95 -24.87
N SER A 865 30.69 10.99 -24.60
CA SER A 865 30.92 9.85 -23.68
C SER A 865 31.47 8.61 -24.41
N ALA A 866 31.28 8.53 -25.73
CA ALA A 866 31.72 7.44 -26.61
C ALA A 866 32.28 7.99 -27.94
N PRO A 867 33.11 7.23 -28.69
CA PRO A 867 33.64 7.67 -29.99
C PRO A 867 32.57 7.75 -31.11
N SER A 868 31.44 7.07 -30.92
CA SER A 868 30.26 7.15 -31.80
C SER A 868 29.01 7.18 -30.93
N GLN A 869 28.10 8.13 -31.17
CA GLN A 869 26.80 8.24 -30.50
C GLN A 869 25.67 8.16 -31.52
N CYS A 870 24.50 7.70 -31.09
CA CYS A 870 23.28 7.68 -31.89
C CYS A 870 22.41 8.87 -31.49
N LEU A 871 22.03 9.70 -32.46
CA LEU A 871 21.00 10.71 -32.31
C LEU A 871 19.70 10.16 -32.88
N ALA A 872 18.65 10.03 -32.08
CA ALA A 872 17.31 9.64 -32.48
C ALA A 872 16.29 10.72 -32.11
N PHE A 873 15.26 10.91 -32.92
CA PHE A 873 14.18 11.86 -32.65
C PHE A 873 12.94 11.50 -33.46
N TRP A 874 11.77 11.96 -33.02
CA TRP A 874 10.53 11.83 -33.77
C TRP A 874 10.19 13.14 -34.49
N TYR A 875 9.63 13.02 -35.69
CA TYR A 875 9.25 14.16 -36.51
C TYR A 875 7.94 13.89 -37.24
N GLN A 876 7.16 14.94 -37.46
CA GLN A 876 5.96 14.89 -38.28
C GLN A 876 5.92 16.07 -39.24
N MET A 877 5.57 15.82 -40.49
CA MET A 877 5.42 16.85 -41.51
C MET A 877 4.01 16.81 -42.07
N SER A 878 3.39 17.97 -42.29
CA SER A 878 2.04 18.04 -42.86
C SER A 878 1.98 17.48 -44.28
N ALA A 879 0.92 16.77 -44.63
CA ALA A 879 0.66 16.33 -46.01
C ALA A 879 0.66 17.51 -47.02
N GLY A 880 1.25 17.30 -48.21
CA GLY A 880 1.30 18.31 -49.28
C GLY A 880 2.73 18.81 -49.55
N THR A 881 2.99 20.10 -49.30
CA THR A 881 4.30 20.76 -49.54
C THR A 881 4.88 21.37 -48.26
N PRO A 882 5.21 20.53 -47.24
CA PRO A 882 5.70 21.01 -45.95
C PRO A 882 7.11 21.61 -46.00
N GLY A 883 7.88 21.37 -47.07
CA GLY A 883 9.30 21.72 -47.12
C GLY A 883 10.21 20.53 -46.84
N SER A 884 11.38 20.81 -46.26
CA SER A 884 12.37 19.80 -45.88
C SER A 884 12.99 20.11 -44.52
N LEU A 885 13.22 19.08 -43.71
CA LEU A 885 13.96 19.17 -42.45
C LEU A 885 15.39 18.68 -42.67
N ARG A 886 16.37 19.52 -42.36
CA ARG A 886 17.79 19.17 -42.42
C ARG A 886 18.39 19.15 -41.03
N VAL A 887 19.15 18.10 -40.73
CA VAL A 887 19.82 17.95 -39.45
C VAL A 887 21.31 18.14 -39.66
N PHE A 888 21.90 19.03 -38.86
CA PHE A 888 23.33 19.30 -38.86
C PHE A 888 23.94 19.01 -37.50
N VAL A 889 25.17 18.53 -37.52
CA VAL A 889 26.03 18.41 -36.34
C VAL A 889 27.12 19.46 -36.48
N GLU A 890 27.28 20.30 -35.46
CA GLU A 890 28.39 21.24 -35.38
C GLU A 890 29.40 20.77 -34.34
N GLN A 891 30.64 20.55 -34.78
CA GLN A 891 31.78 20.14 -33.95
C GLN A 891 32.92 21.13 -34.16
N SER A 892 33.49 21.69 -33.09
CA SER A 892 34.59 22.67 -33.21
C SER A 892 34.31 23.81 -34.21
N ARG A 893 33.04 24.28 -34.29
CA ARG A 893 32.54 25.28 -35.25
C ARG A 893 32.51 24.84 -36.73
N VAL A 894 32.63 23.55 -37.00
CA VAL A 894 32.46 22.96 -38.33
C VAL A 894 31.09 22.31 -38.40
N ARG A 895 30.22 22.82 -39.27
CA ARG A 895 28.85 22.32 -39.47
C ARG A 895 28.83 21.26 -40.58
N ARG A 896 28.40 20.05 -40.24
CA ARG A 896 28.22 18.92 -41.17
C ARG A 896 26.74 18.53 -41.24
N GLN A 897 26.18 18.46 -42.45
CA GLN A 897 24.84 17.91 -42.64
C GLN A 897 24.88 16.39 -42.46
N VAL A 898 24.02 15.86 -41.60
CA VAL A 898 23.94 14.43 -41.29
C VAL A 898 22.66 13.80 -41.81
N MET A 899 21.60 14.58 -42.01
CA MET A 899 20.32 14.08 -42.52
C MET A 899 19.59 15.15 -43.37
N ASP A 900 18.83 14.71 -44.37
CA ASP A 900 17.91 15.52 -45.17
C ASP A 900 16.59 14.74 -45.34
N MET A 901 15.48 15.31 -44.87
CA MET A 901 14.20 14.63 -44.73
C MET A 901 13.14 15.41 -45.48
N SER A 902 12.43 14.72 -46.38
CA SER A 902 11.34 15.26 -47.19
C SER A 902 10.00 14.64 -46.77
N ALA A 903 8.90 15.27 -47.18
CA ALA A 903 7.53 14.79 -46.95
C ALA A 903 7.36 13.30 -47.35
N MET A 904 6.94 12.48 -46.40
CA MET A 904 6.52 11.08 -46.61
C MET A 904 4.98 10.99 -46.67
N GLU A 905 4.41 9.85 -47.03
CA GLU A 905 2.95 9.71 -47.22
C GLU A 905 2.22 9.61 -45.86
N GLY A 906 1.49 10.66 -45.47
CA GLY A 906 0.56 10.63 -44.34
C GLY A 906 0.75 11.78 -43.35
N ASN A 907 -0.10 11.80 -42.32
CA ASN A 907 0.00 12.70 -41.16
C ASN A 907 0.34 11.87 -39.91
N THR A 908 1.47 11.15 -39.94
CA THR A 908 1.93 10.29 -38.84
C THR A 908 3.31 10.72 -38.34
N TRP A 909 3.67 10.31 -37.12
CA TRP A 909 5.00 10.51 -36.57
C TRP A 909 5.98 9.50 -37.16
N HIS A 910 7.15 9.98 -37.54
CA HIS A 910 8.25 9.18 -38.09
C HIS A 910 9.49 9.31 -37.21
N ARG A 911 10.29 8.25 -37.11
CA ARG A 911 11.54 8.25 -36.33
C ARG A 911 12.74 8.51 -37.24
N GLY A 912 13.50 9.56 -36.97
CA GLY A 912 14.81 9.82 -37.55
C GLY A 912 15.91 9.35 -36.61
N HIS A 913 16.95 8.69 -37.13
CA HIS A 913 18.13 8.37 -36.34
C HIS A 913 19.42 8.43 -37.16
N VAL A 914 20.54 8.85 -36.57
CA VAL A 914 21.83 8.96 -37.26
C VAL A 914 23.02 8.72 -36.34
N ASN A 915 24.01 8.01 -36.88
CA ASN A 915 25.30 7.80 -36.25
C ASN A 915 26.20 9.04 -36.35
N ILE A 916 26.68 9.48 -35.20
CA ILE A 916 27.55 10.66 -35.07
C ILE A 916 28.91 10.19 -34.57
N GLN A 917 29.93 10.41 -35.38
CA GLN A 917 31.33 10.20 -34.99
C GLN A 917 31.85 11.45 -34.27
N LEU A 918 32.52 11.26 -33.13
CA LEU A 918 32.81 12.34 -32.19
C LEU A 918 34.31 12.56 -31.99
N ASP A 919 34.74 13.81 -32.22
CA ASP A 919 36.12 14.29 -32.01
C ASP A 919 36.19 15.46 -30.99
N GLY A 920 35.10 15.74 -30.26
CA GLY A 920 35.01 16.81 -29.25
C GLY A 920 33.57 17.21 -28.92
N ASP A 921 33.39 18.32 -28.18
CA ASP A 921 32.08 18.88 -27.87
C ASP A 921 31.30 19.19 -29.17
N TRP A 922 30.01 18.85 -29.17
CA TRP A 922 29.19 18.90 -30.37
C TRP A 922 27.77 19.39 -30.07
N GLN A 923 27.10 19.99 -31.06
CA GLN A 923 25.70 20.41 -30.95
C GLN A 923 24.89 19.99 -32.17
N VAL A 924 23.59 19.76 -31.96
CA VAL A 924 22.63 19.46 -33.03
C VAL A 924 21.89 20.72 -33.44
N ILE A 925 21.74 20.89 -34.75
CA ILE A 925 20.98 21.99 -35.35
C ILE A 925 19.92 21.38 -36.27
N PHE A 926 18.65 21.53 -35.89
CA PHE A 926 17.50 21.19 -36.72
C PHE A 926 17.10 22.41 -37.55
N GLU A 927 17.23 22.32 -38.87
CA GLU A 927 16.94 23.41 -39.81
C GLU A 927 15.72 23.05 -40.65
N ALA A 928 14.61 23.77 -40.44
CA ALA A 928 13.40 23.64 -41.26
C ALA A 928 13.48 24.61 -42.44
N VAL A 929 13.26 24.10 -43.66
CA VAL A 929 13.27 24.89 -44.90
C VAL A 929 11.86 24.90 -45.50
N GLY A 930 11.29 26.09 -45.70
CA GLY A 930 9.95 26.25 -46.24
C GLY A 930 9.87 25.97 -47.75
N ALA A 931 8.74 25.38 -48.20
CA ALA A 931 8.41 25.19 -49.62
C ALA A 931 7.26 26.07 -50.12
N ALA A 932 6.80 27.04 -49.30
CA ALA A 932 5.68 27.95 -49.60
C ALA A 932 4.33 27.27 -49.89
N GLY A 933 4.08 26.13 -49.26
CA GLY A 933 2.77 25.47 -49.25
C GLY A 933 1.70 26.23 -48.46
N ASP A 934 0.44 25.90 -48.67
CA ASP A 934 -0.67 26.41 -47.86
C ASP A 934 -0.79 25.54 -46.59
N HIS A 935 -0.74 26.17 -45.41
CA HIS A 935 -0.89 25.52 -44.09
C HIS A 935 0.11 24.40 -43.74
N GLY A 936 1.34 24.47 -44.27
CA GLY A 936 2.40 23.50 -43.96
C GLY A 936 2.98 23.63 -42.54
N TYR A 937 3.42 22.52 -41.95
CA TYR A 937 4.20 22.52 -40.71
C TYR A 937 5.24 21.38 -40.66
N ILE A 938 6.25 21.56 -39.80
CA ILE A 938 7.21 20.55 -39.38
C ILE A 938 7.23 20.53 -37.85
N ALA A 939 7.05 19.35 -37.25
CA ALA A 939 7.09 19.13 -35.81
C ALA A 939 8.19 18.13 -35.43
N LEU A 940 8.73 18.29 -34.22
CA LEU A 940 9.75 17.46 -33.60
C LEU A 940 9.31 17.09 -32.18
N ASP A 941 9.56 15.85 -31.81
CA ASP A 941 9.28 15.31 -30.48
C ASP A 941 10.31 14.23 -30.10
N ASP A 942 10.40 13.88 -28.81
CA ASP A 942 11.18 12.74 -28.30
C ASP A 942 12.64 12.65 -28.81
N LEU A 943 13.45 13.67 -28.52
CA LEU A 943 14.87 13.69 -28.82
C LEU A 943 15.66 12.80 -27.85
N HIS A 944 16.43 11.85 -28.37
CA HIS A 944 17.22 10.91 -27.58
C HIS A 944 18.64 10.74 -28.14
N ILE A 945 19.64 10.68 -27.25
CA ILE A 945 21.06 10.47 -27.58
C ILE A 945 21.59 9.28 -26.77
N SER A 946 22.15 8.28 -27.47
CA SER A 946 22.74 7.09 -26.85
C SER A 946 24.22 6.92 -27.23
N ASP A 947 24.96 6.16 -26.41
CA ASP A 947 26.41 5.97 -26.51
C ASP A 947 26.87 4.89 -27.49
N ARG A 948 25.94 4.34 -28.28
CA ARG A 948 26.24 3.33 -29.31
C ARG A 948 25.82 3.80 -30.68
N ALA A 949 26.21 3.02 -31.68
CA ALA A 949 25.67 3.19 -33.02
C ALA A 949 24.16 2.90 -33.04
N CYS A 950 23.41 3.70 -33.79
CA CYS A 950 22.00 3.49 -34.06
C CYS A 950 21.78 2.11 -34.69
N PRO A 951 20.75 1.38 -34.23
CA PRO A 951 20.34 0.13 -34.85
C PRO A 951 19.83 0.37 -36.27
N GLU A 952 19.95 -0.65 -37.13
CA GLU A 952 19.34 -0.62 -38.45
C GLU A 952 17.80 -0.49 -38.35
N PRO A 953 17.12 0.14 -39.31
CA PRO A 953 15.67 0.35 -39.26
C PRO A 953 14.90 -0.95 -39.00
N ALA A 954 13.98 -0.94 -38.02
CA ALA A 954 13.20 -2.09 -37.57
C ALA A 954 14.02 -3.31 -37.08
N SER A 955 15.31 -3.13 -36.79
CA SER A 955 16.13 -4.13 -36.11
C SER A 955 16.34 -3.73 -34.64
N CYS A 956 16.25 -4.70 -33.72
CA CYS A 956 16.44 -4.48 -32.29
C CYS A 956 16.90 -5.74 -31.57
N ASP A 957 17.97 -5.60 -30.80
CA ASP A 957 18.48 -6.59 -29.84
C ASP A 957 17.99 -6.32 -28.40
N PHE A 958 17.23 -5.24 -28.19
CA PHE A 958 16.64 -4.79 -26.94
C PHE A 958 17.62 -4.51 -25.78
N GLU A 959 18.93 -4.51 -25.98
CA GLU A 959 19.89 -4.41 -24.86
C GLU A 959 20.03 -3.02 -24.22
N GLN A 960 19.47 -1.97 -24.84
CA GLN A 960 19.60 -0.58 -24.37
C GLN A 960 18.32 0.23 -24.52
N ASP A 961 17.57 0.00 -25.58
CA ASP A 961 16.30 0.67 -25.85
C ASP A 961 15.37 -0.27 -26.62
N VAL A 962 14.15 0.18 -26.89
CA VAL A 962 13.18 -0.55 -27.70
C VAL A 962 13.36 -0.33 -29.21
N CYS A 963 14.47 0.28 -29.64
CA CYS A 963 14.83 0.58 -31.03
C CYS A 963 13.72 1.22 -31.90
N GLY A 964 12.77 1.94 -31.29
CA GLY A 964 11.65 2.57 -31.98
C GLY A 964 10.44 1.65 -32.21
N TRP A 965 10.40 0.48 -31.58
CA TRP A 965 9.18 -0.32 -31.43
C TRP A 965 8.31 0.28 -30.34
N SER A 966 7.00 0.39 -30.60
CA SER A 966 6.04 0.99 -29.66
C SER A 966 4.71 0.26 -29.67
N SER A 967 4.01 0.25 -28.54
CA SER A 967 2.62 -0.18 -28.49
C SER A 967 1.69 1.00 -28.85
N PRO A 968 0.57 0.75 -29.56
CA PRO A 968 -0.32 1.83 -29.99
C PRO A 968 -1.00 2.52 -28.80
N SER A 969 -0.95 3.86 -28.78
CA SER A 969 -1.40 4.73 -27.68
C SER A 969 -2.88 5.14 -27.76
N ALA A 970 -3.72 4.42 -28.51
CA ALA A 970 -5.09 4.84 -28.79
C ALA A 970 -6.03 4.68 -27.56
N PRO A 971 -6.64 5.77 -27.03
CA PRO A 971 -7.50 5.73 -25.84
C PRO A 971 -8.85 5.01 -26.05
N HIS A 972 -9.17 4.57 -27.27
CA HIS A 972 -10.43 3.90 -27.61
C HIS A 972 -10.30 2.40 -27.92
N LEU A 973 -9.08 1.90 -28.05
CA LEU A 973 -8.83 0.49 -28.25
C LEU A 973 -8.09 0.00 -27.02
N HIS A 974 -8.64 -1.03 -26.39
CA HIS A 974 -8.11 -1.80 -25.27
C HIS A 974 -6.73 -2.45 -25.60
N GLY A 975 -5.75 -1.65 -25.99
CA GLY A 975 -4.42 -2.06 -26.43
C GLY A 975 -3.48 -2.12 -25.25
N PHE A 976 -3.07 -3.33 -24.90
CA PHE A 976 -2.12 -3.56 -23.81
C PHE A 976 -0.69 -3.33 -24.34
N ALA A 977 0.15 -2.68 -23.54
CA ALA A 977 1.53 -2.38 -23.89
C ALA A 977 2.43 -3.59 -23.65
N TRP A 978 3.37 -3.82 -24.57
CA TRP A 978 4.46 -4.77 -24.36
C TRP A 978 5.49 -4.16 -23.39
N GLY A 979 6.00 -4.95 -22.46
CA GLY A 979 7.03 -4.54 -21.50
C GLY A 979 8.43 -4.86 -22.00
N TRP A 980 9.40 -4.02 -21.66
CA TRP A 980 10.82 -4.27 -21.91
C TRP A 980 11.47 -4.85 -20.64
N LYS A 981 11.99 -6.09 -20.69
CA LYS A 981 12.29 -6.89 -19.48
C LYS A 981 13.65 -7.57 -19.59
N SER A 982 14.33 -7.77 -18.46
CA SER A 982 15.51 -8.66 -18.35
C SER A 982 15.18 -10.02 -17.71
N GLY A 983 16.09 -10.99 -17.85
CA GLY A 983 15.98 -12.30 -17.22
C GLY A 983 16.07 -12.31 -15.68
N VAL A 984 16.27 -11.15 -15.05
CA VAL A 984 16.22 -11.01 -13.59
C VAL A 984 14.77 -11.13 -13.10
N PRO A 985 14.46 -12.08 -12.20
CA PRO A 985 13.09 -12.28 -11.74
C PRO A 985 12.60 -11.09 -10.90
N LEU A 986 11.72 -10.28 -11.49
CA LEU A 986 10.70 -9.53 -10.75
C LEU A 986 9.62 -10.54 -10.37
N ALA A 987 9.43 -10.78 -9.07
CA ALA A 987 8.64 -11.89 -8.52
C ALA A 987 7.17 -11.99 -8.99
N LYS A 988 6.69 -10.99 -9.74
CA LYS A 988 5.29 -10.83 -10.14
C LYS A 988 4.98 -11.32 -11.57
N TYR A 989 5.99 -11.54 -12.43
CA TYR A 989 5.76 -11.86 -13.85
C TYR A 989 6.68 -12.99 -14.34
N PRO A 990 6.15 -14.18 -14.71
CA PRO A 990 6.97 -15.23 -15.31
C PRO A 990 7.51 -14.82 -16.69
N GLY A 991 8.55 -15.49 -17.17
CA GLY A 991 9.16 -15.24 -18.49
C GLY A 991 10.53 -15.94 -18.61
N PRO A 992 11.18 -15.88 -19.78
CA PRO A 992 12.51 -16.48 -19.97
C PRO A 992 13.53 -15.95 -18.96
N GLU A 993 14.24 -16.85 -18.26
CA GLU A 993 15.29 -16.44 -17.30
C GLU A 993 16.53 -15.84 -17.96
N GLN A 994 16.69 -16.01 -19.27
CA GLN A 994 17.83 -15.56 -20.06
C GLN A 994 17.32 -15.00 -21.38
N ASP A 995 17.85 -13.84 -21.77
CA ASP A 995 17.68 -13.29 -23.10
C ASP A 995 18.34 -14.18 -24.17
N HIS A 996 18.02 -13.94 -25.44
CA HIS A 996 18.67 -14.63 -26.54
C HIS A 996 20.02 -13.96 -26.90
N THR A 997 20.09 -12.63 -26.86
CA THR A 997 21.24 -11.83 -27.32
C THR A 997 22.53 -12.15 -26.56
N LEU A 998 22.51 -12.06 -25.22
CA LEU A 998 23.65 -12.30 -24.33
C LEU A 998 23.65 -13.71 -23.74
N GLY A 999 22.50 -14.38 -23.69
CA GLY A 999 22.35 -15.66 -23.00
C GLY A 999 22.55 -15.53 -21.50
N THR A 1000 22.19 -14.38 -20.92
CA THR A 1000 22.39 -14.08 -19.51
C THR A 1000 21.12 -13.53 -18.85
N LYS A 1001 21.08 -13.55 -17.52
CA LYS A 1001 19.97 -12.94 -16.77
C LYS A 1001 19.92 -11.42 -16.90
N ASN A 1002 21.00 -10.79 -17.34
CA ASN A 1002 21.14 -9.35 -17.43
C ASN A 1002 20.80 -8.79 -18.82
N GLY A 1003 20.61 -9.65 -19.82
CA GLY A 1003 20.17 -9.21 -21.13
C GLY A 1003 18.66 -9.04 -21.19
N HIS A 1004 18.19 -8.37 -22.23
CA HIS A 1004 16.86 -7.78 -22.30
C HIS A 1004 16.09 -8.26 -23.52
N TYR A 1005 14.76 -8.34 -23.37
CA TYR A 1005 13.86 -8.75 -24.43
C TYR A 1005 12.49 -8.07 -24.24
N MET A 1006 11.69 -8.06 -25.30
CA MET A 1006 10.30 -7.60 -25.21
C MET A 1006 9.41 -8.71 -24.68
N HIS A 1007 8.55 -8.40 -23.73
CA HIS A 1007 7.73 -9.34 -22.98
C HIS A 1007 6.28 -8.88 -22.94
N PHE A 1008 5.37 -9.84 -23.00
CA PHE A 1008 3.95 -9.62 -22.79
C PHE A 1008 3.38 -10.73 -21.91
N ASP A 1009 2.69 -10.35 -20.84
CA ASP A 1009 1.98 -11.27 -19.95
C ASP A 1009 0.50 -11.34 -20.37
N THR A 1010 0.04 -12.53 -20.75
CA THR A 1010 -1.34 -12.71 -21.21
C THR A 1010 -2.37 -12.63 -20.10
N SER A 1011 -1.97 -12.72 -18.82
CA SER A 1011 -2.86 -12.55 -17.66
C SER A 1011 -3.39 -11.11 -17.52
N VAL A 1012 -2.72 -10.14 -18.13
CA VAL A 1012 -3.08 -8.72 -18.06
C VAL A 1012 -4.23 -8.37 -19.01
N LEU A 1013 -4.47 -9.20 -20.04
CA LEU A 1013 -5.68 -9.10 -20.85
C LEU A 1013 -6.85 -9.45 -19.91
N GLY A 1014 -7.70 -8.49 -19.52
CA GLY A 1014 -8.97 -8.75 -18.77
C GLY A 1014 -10.18 -8.88 -19.71
N LEU A 1015 -11.39 -9.20 -19.19
CA LEU A 1015 -12.63 -9.63 -19.89
C LEU A 1015 -13.09 -8.88 -21.18
N GLY A 1016 -12.46 -7.76 -21.58
CA GLY A 1016 -12.72 -7.03 -22.83
C GLY A 1016 -11.51 -6.86 -23.77
N GLY A 1017 -10.31 -7.32 -23.38
CA GLY A 1017 -9.08 -7.21 -24.14
C GLY A 1017 -8.81 -8.42 -25.02
N THR A 1018 -8.95 -8.29 -26.35
CA THR A 1018 -8.79 -9.42 -27.28
C THR A 1018 -7.43 -9.47 -27.97
N THR A 1019 -6.66 -8.36 -27.96
CA THR A 1019 -5.39 -8.25 -28.70
C THR A 1019 -4.37 -7.30 -28.07
N ALA A 1020 -3.08 -7.63 -28.13
CA ALA A 1020 -1.96 -6.74 -27.82
C ALA A 1020 -1.06 -6.55 -29.06
N ARG A 1021 -0.56 -5.34 -29.28
CA ARG A 1021 0.21 -4.98 -30.50
C ARG A 1021 1.53 -4.29 -30.18
N LEU A 1022 2.56 -4.65 -30.95
CA LEU A 1022 3.87 -4.00 -30.97
C LEU A 1022 4.18 -3.60 -32.41
N GLU A 1023 4.35 -2.31 -32.65
CA GLU A 1023 4.43 -1.70 -33.99
C GLU A 1023 5.83 -1.15 -34.23
N SER A 1024 6.36 -1.38 -35.44
CA SER A 1024 7.64 -0.80 -35.88
C SER A 1024 7.47 0.66 -36.31
N GLN A 1025 8.59 1.38 -36.45
CA GLN A 1025 8.62 2.59 -37.27
C GLN A 1025 8.09 2.33 -38.69
N HIS A 1026 7.60 3.37 -39.35
CA HIS A 1026 7.21 3.29 -40.76
C HIS A 1026 8.44 3.05 -41.65
N LEU A 1027 8.34 2.06 -42.54
CA LEU A 1027 9.40 1.63 -43.44
C LEU A 1027 9.03 1.96 -44.90
N PRO A 1028 10.02 2.36 -45.72
CA PRO A 1028 9.79 2.66 -47.13
C PRO A 1028 9.39 1.40 -47.92
N ALA A 1029 8.78 1.61 -49.10
CA ALA A 1029 8.41 0.51 -49.99
C ALA A 1029 9.60 -0.41 -50.31
N ALA A 1030 9.41 -1.72 -50.14
CA ALA A 1030 10.44 -2.73 -50.28
C ALA A 1030 9.96 -3.87 -51.21
N ALA A 1031 10.66 -4.05 -52.34
CA ALA A 1031 10.34 -5.10 -53.32
C ALA A 1031 10.77 -6.50 -52.85
N GLU A 1032 11.94 -6.61 -52.20
CA GLU A 1032 12.44 -7.82 -51.54
C GLU A 1032 13.14 -7.44 -50.22
N SER A 1033 12.55 -7.86 -49.10
CA SER A 1033 13.13 -7.70 -47.76
C SER A 1033 12.89 -8.93 -46.90
N CYS A 1034 13.66 -9.06 -45.83
CA CYS A 1034 13.62 -10.21 -44.95
C CYS A 1034 13.57 -9.76 -43.49
N LEU A 1035 12.61 -10.30 -42.73
CA LEU A 1035 12.49 -10.14 -41.29
C LEU A 1035 12.95 -11.43 -40.60
N ARG A 1036 13.86 -11.34 -39.65
CA ARG A 1036 14.28 -12.44 -38.76
C ARG A 1036 14.02 -12.02 -37.33
N PHE A 1037 13.56 -12.92 -36.47
CA PHE A 1037 13.34 -12.62 -35.05
C PHE A 1037 13.32 -13.92 -34.25
N TRP A 1038 13.58 -13.80 -32.95
CA TRP A 1038 13.43 -14.87 -31.98
C TRP A 1038 12.20 -14.63 -31.12
N TYR A 1039 11.49 -15.70 -30.77
CA TYR A 1039 10.33 -15.64 -29.90
C TYR A 1039 10.31 -16.78 -28.89
N ASN A 1040 9.69 -16.54 -27.74
CA ASN A 1040 9.40 -17.52 -26.71
C ASN A 1040 7.91 -17.42 -26.35
N MET A 1041 7.22 -18.55 -26.24
CA MET A 1041 5.82 -18.60 -25.85
C MET A 1041 5.59 -19.72 -24.84
N ASP A 1042 5.35 -19.36 -23.59
CA ASP A 1042 5.02 -20.29 -22.52
C ASP A 1042 3.53 -20.13 -22.16
N ILE A 1043 2.68 -20.87 -22.89
CA ILE A 1043 1.22 -20.90 -22.69
C ILE A 1043 0.81 -22.35 -22.37
N PRO A 1044 0.11 -22.63 -21.25
CA PRO A 1044 -0.30 -23.97 -20.85
C PRO A 1044 -1.17 -24.68 -21.89
N GLN A 1045 -0.89 -25.96 -22.14
CA GLN A 1045 -1.55 -26.77 -23.19
C GLN A 1045 -3.08 -26.88 -23.03
N HIS A 1046 -3.64 -26.72 -21.83
CA HIS A 1046 -5.09 -26.79 -21.59
C HIS A 1046 -5.83 -25.47 -21.89
N LEU A 1047 -5.09 -24.40 -22.22
CA LEU A 1047 -5.61 -23.05 -22.48
C LEU A 1047 -5.29 -22.54 -23.91
N SER A 1048 -4.78 -23.41 -24.80
CA SER A 1048 -4.07 -23.13 -26.08
C SER A 1048 -4.82 -22.39 -27.22
N CYS A 1049 -5.54 -21.31 -26.94
CA CYS A 1049 -6.26 -20.50 -27.94
C CYS A 1049 -5.56 -19.16 -28.30
N GLY A 1050 -4.32 -18.95 -27.83
CA GLY A 1050 -3.51 -17.78 -28.15
C GLY A 1050 -2.72 -17.94 -29.45
N GLU A 1051 -2.63 -16.90 -30.29
CA GLU A 1051 -1.86 -16.90 -31.54
C GLU A 1051 -1.00 -15.62 -31.66
N LEU A 1052 0.30 -15.78 -31.92
CA LEU A 1052 1.21 -14.69 -32.27
C LEU A 1052 1.25 -14.53 -33.79
N ARG A 1053 1.01 -13.31 -34.28
CA ARG A 1053 0.91 -12.96 -35.69
C ARG A 1053 1.88 -11.83 -36.04
N VAL A 1054 2.45 -11.87 -37.23
CA VAL A 1054 3.15 -10.74 -37.84
C VAL A 1054 2.29 -10.20 -38.97
N LEU A 1055 1.91 -8.92 -38.87
CA LEU A 1055 1.10 -8.22 -39.85
C LEU A 1055 1.91 -7.09 -40.50
N LEU A 1056 1.58 -6.79 -41.75
CA LEU A 1056 2.05 -5.61 -42.45
C LEU A 1056 0.87 -4.66 -42.63
N HIS A 1057 1.00 -3.44 -42.10
CA HIS A 1057 0.03 -2.37 -42.26
C HIS A 1057 0.53 -1.38 -43.31
N SER A 1058 -0.28 -1.08 -44.32
CA SER A 1058 0.06 -0.15 -45.41
C SER A 1058 -1.19 0.59 -45.90
N ALA A 1059 -1.04 1.57 -46.79
CA ALA A 1059 -2.17 2.24 -47.43
C ALA A 1059 -3.13 1.28 -48.18
N ALA A 1060 -2.66 0.10 -48.58
CA ALA A 1060 -3.47 -0.94 -49.20
C ALA A 1060 -4.27 -1.80 -48.19
N GLY A 1061 -4.13 -1.53 -46.89
CA GLY A 1061 -4.75 -2.29 -45.80
C GLY A 1061 -3.75 -3.11 -44.98
N GLN A 1062 -4.27 -3.87 -44.01
CA GLN A 1062 -3.50 -4.75 -43.13
C GLN A 1062 -3.52 -6.19 -43.66
N ARG A 1063 -2.37 -6.85 -43.69
CA ARG A 1063 -2.24 -8.26 -44.11
C ARG A 1063 -1.36 -9.06 -43.16
N THR A 1064 -1.77 -10.28 -42.82
CA THR A 1064 -0.94 -11.21 -42.02
C THR A 1064 0.07 -11.89 -42.93
N VAL A 1065 1.36 -11.85 -42.55
CA VAL A 1065 2.47 -12.48 -43.31
C VAL A 1065 3.03 -13.72 -42.62
N TRP A 1066 2.81 -13.86 -41.31
CA TRP A 1066 3.21 -15.02 -40.53
C TRP A 1066 2.31 -15.17 -39.31
N SER A 1067 2.04 -16.41 -38.88
CA SER A 1067 1.40 -16.66 -37.60
C SER A 1067 1.77 -18.03 -37.03
N VAL A 1068 1.73 -18.13 -35.70
CA VAL A 1068 1.96 -19.37 -34.97
C VAL A 1068 0.96 -19.51 -33.80
N PRO A 1069 0.24 -20.65 -33.69
CA PRO A 1069 -0.64 -20.91 -32.56
C PRO A 1069 0.14 -21.37 -31.31
N GLY A 1070 -0.46 -21.21 -30.13
CA GLY A 1070 0.17 -21.50 -28.83
C GLY A 1070 0.45 -22.99 -28.57
N HIS A 1071 1.71 -23.39 -28.77
CA HIS A 1071 2.57 -24.26 -27.96
C HIS A 1071 3.85 -24.58 -28.75
N GLN A 1072 5.06 -24.32 -28.19
CA GLN A 1072 6.22 -25.22 -28.25
C GLN A 1072 7.48 -24.72 -27.49
N SER A 1073 7.88 -25.51 -26.48
CA SER A 1073 9.17 -25.60 -25.77
C SER A 1073 9.64 -24.44 -24.87
N TRP A 1074 10.38 -24.79 -23.81
CA TRP A 1074 10.98 -23.88 -22.82
C TRP A 1074 12.12 -22.98 -23.35
N GLY A 1075 12.31 -22.85 -24.68
CA GLY A 1075 13.46 -22.18 -25.28
C GLY A 1075 13.12 -21.27 -26.46
N TRP A 1076 13.99 -20.30 -26.72
CA TRP A 1076 13.89 -19.35 -27.84
C TRP A 1076 13.81 -20.04 -29.20
N GLN A 1077 12.91 -19.57 -30.06
CA GLN A 1077 12.70 -20.09 -31.42
C GLN A 1077 12.88 -18.99 -32.46
N GLY A 1078 13.66 -19.27 -33.51
CA GLY A 1078 13.91 -18.33 -34.60
C GLY A 1078 12.90 -18.47 -35.73
N SER A 1079 12.46 -17.36 -36.31
CA SER A 1079 11.63 -17.33 -37.51
C SER A 1079 12.15 -16.36 -38.56
N VAL A 1080 11.89 -16.69 -39.83
CA VAL A 1080 12.32 -15.91 -40.99
C VAL A 1080 11.10 -15.67 -41.89
N VAL A 1081 10.76 -14.41 -42.10
CA VAL A 1081 9.54 -13.98 -42.80
C VAL A 1081 9.90 -13.07 -43.99
N PRO A 1082 9.51 -13.43 -45.22
CA PRO A 1082 9.69 -12.55 -46.38
C PRO A 1082 8.70 -11.38 -46.32
N VAL A 1083 9.22 -10.16 -46.53
CA VAL A 1083 8.46 -8.91 -46.46
C VAL A 1083 8.51 -8.20 -47.81
N GLN A 1084 7.34 -7.84 -48.34
CA GLN A 1084 7.20 -7.20 -49.66
C GLN A 1084 6.07 -6.16 -49.65
N SER A 1085 6.38 -4.89 -49.84
CA SER A 1085 5.36 -3.83 -49.89
C SER A 1085 5.65 -2.85 -51.01
N SER A 1086 4.62 -2.53 -51.80
CA SER A 1086 4.70 -1.54 -52.89
C SER A 1086 4.55 -0.10 -52.42
N SER A 1087 4.17 0.11 -51.17
CA SER A 1087 4.01 1.41 -50.50
C SER A 1087 4.71 1.38 -49.14
N GLU A 1088 4.78 2.53 -48.49
CA GLU A 1088 5.17 2.62 -47.07
C GLU A 1088 4.33 1.66 -46.22
N PHE A 1089 4.98 1.03 -45.24
CA PHE A 1089 4.35 0.03 -44.39
C PHE A 1089 4.96 -0.02 -42.99
N GLN A 1090 4.23 -0.58 -42.03
CA GLN A 1090 4.71 -0.95 -40.69
C GLN A 1090 4.63 -2.45 -40.48
N ILE A 1091 5.56 -2.99 -39.69
CA ILE A 1091 5.55 -4.36 -39.18
C ILE A 1091 4.88 -4.34 -37.81
N ILE A 1092 3.89 -5.20 -37.60
CA ILE A 1092 3.13 -5.30 -36.36
C ILE A 1092 3.20 -6.73 -35.84
N PHE A 1093 3.69 -6.92 -34.62
CA PHE A 1093 3.49 -8.15 -33.87
C PHE A 1093 2.17 -8.05 -33.09
N GLU A 1094 1.25 -8.99 -33.31
CA GLU A 1094 -0.05 -9.03 -32.66
C GLU A 1094 -0.23 -10.37 -31.94
N ILE A 1095 -0.64 -10.32 -30.67
CA ILE A 1095 -1.11 -11.49 -29.93
C ILE A 1095 -2.63 -11.42 -29.90
N THR A 1096 -3.31 -12.53 -30.23
CA THR A 1096 -4.77 -12.65 -30.18
C THR A 1096 -5.21 -13.77 -29.24
N THR A 1097 -6.27 -13.55 -28.46
CA THR A 1097 -6.86 -14.56 -27.56
C THR A 1097 -8.35 -14.79 -27.89
N GLN A 1098 -8.77 -16.07 -27.95
CA GLN A 1098 -10.17 -16.42 -28.28
C GLN A 1098 -11.01 -16.95 -27.09
N ARG A 1099 -10.41 -17.28 -25.92
CA ARG A 1099 -11.10 -17.76 -24.69
C ARG A 1099 -10.33 -17.44 -23.39
N TRP A 1100 -11.08 -17.40 -22.27
CA TRP A 1100 -10.71 -16.95 -20.91
C TRP A 1100 -10.66 -18.10 -19.88
N PRO A 1101 -9.85 -18.03 -18.78
CA PRO A 1101 -8.67 -17.18 -18.51
C PRO A 1101 -7.36 -17.84 -18.99
N MET A 1102 -6.30 -17.05 -19.24
CA MET A 1102 -4.99 -17.52 -19.71
C MET A 1102 -3.85 -16.97 -18.84
N GLU A 1103 -3.23 -17.83 -18.03
CA GLU A 1103 -1.89 -17.61 -17.49
C GLU A 1103 -0.86 -18.01 -18.55
N GLY A 1104 0.00 -17.10 -18.99
CA GLY A 1104 0.99 -17.39 -20.04
C GLY A 1104 1.84 -16.18 -20.43
N THR A 1105 2.99 -16.43 -21.07
CA THR A 1105 3.96 -15.37 -21.40
C THR A 1105 4.42 -15.48 -22.84
N VAL A 1106 4.60 -14.32 -23.48
CA VAL A 1106 5.17 -14.20 -24.82
C VAL A 1106 6.36 -13.26 -24.75
N ALA A 1107 7.46 -13.64 -25.38
CA ALA A 1107 8.68 -12.84 -25.44
C ALA A 1107 9.23 -12.78 -26.87
N LEU A 1108 9.83 -11.65 -27.24
CA LEU A 1108 10.44 -11.36 -28.53
C LEU A 1108 11.85 -10.81 -28.32
N ASP A 1109 12.79 -11.26 -29.15
CA ASP A 1109 14.19 -10.83 -29.08
C ASP A 1109 14.87 -10.88 -30.46
N ASP A 1110 16.01 -10.21 -30.62
CA ASP A 1110 16.87 -10.24 -31.80
C ASP A 1110 16.13 -10.05 -33.14
N ILE A 1111 15.34 -8.98 -33.22
CA ILE A 1111 14.61 -8.61 -34.44
C ILE A 1111 15.62 -8.02 -35.43
N MET A 1112 15.69 -8.56 -36.64
CA MET A 1112 16.54 -8.07 -37.72
C MET A 1112 15.74 -7.89 -39.00
N TYR A 1113 15.79 -6.69 -39.56
CA TYR A 1113 15.21 -6.36 -40.85
C TYR A 1113 16.31 -5.99 -41.85
N SER A 1114 16.32 -6.67 -43.01
CA SER A 1114 17.30 -6.42 -44.07
C SER A 1114 16.63 -6.12 -45.41
N THR A 1115 17.03 -5.03 -46.06
CA THR A 1115 16.58 -4.62 -47.40
C THR A 1115 17.54 -5.12 -48.48
N GLY A 1116 17.03 -5.62 -49.61
CA GLY A 1116 17.85 -5.83 -50.82
C GLY A 1116 18.45 -7.23 -51.01
N GLY A 1117 17.91 -8.24 -50.36
CA GLY A 1117 18.17 -9.64 -50.66
C GLY A 1117 17.01 -10.51 -50.19
N GLY A 1118 16.42 -11.31 -51.08
CA GLY A 1118 15.37 -12.26 -50.70
C GLY A 1118 15.80 -13.16 -49.53
N CYS A 1119 14.84 -13.67 -48.76
CA CYS A 1119 15.09 -14.63 -47.68
C CYS A 1119 15.62 -15.98 -48.23
N ARG A 1120 16.87 -16.04 -48.68
CA ARG A 1120 17.53 -17.30 -48.96
C ARG A 1120 17.93 -17.91 -47.63
N SER A 1121 17.32 -19.03 -47.27
CA SER A 1121 17.90 -19.95 -46.30
C SER A 1121 19.27 -20.37 -46.86
N SER A 1122 20.36 -20.02 -46.18
CA SER A 1122 21.47 -20.96 -46.15
C SER A 1122 20.91 -22.24 -45.57
N GLN A 1123 20.77 -23.29 -46.40
CA GLN A 1123 20.66 -24.65 -45.89
C GLN A 1123 21.93 -24.92 -45.08
N GLU A 1124 21.90 -24.65 -43.78
CA GLU A 1124 22.50 -25.60 -42.85
C GLU A 1124 21.44 -26.68 -42.67
N GLY A 1125 21.67 -27.83 -43.29
CA GLY A 1125 20.83 -29.00 -43.07
C GLY A 1125 20.84 -29.39 -41.59
N PRO A 1126 19.91 -30.26 -41.15
CA PRO A 1126 20.05 -30.87 -39.86
C PRO A 1126 21.43 -31.53 -39.82
N VAL A 1127 22.25 -31.18 -38.84
CA VAL A 1127 23.38 -32.02 -38.46
C VAL A 1127 22.74 -33.32 -38.01
N GLU A 1128 22.63 -34.28 -38.92
CA GLU A 1128 22.57 -35.69 -38.57
C GLU A 1128 23.79 -35.94 -37.68
N ASP A 1129 23.55 -36.21 -36.41
CA ASP A 1129 24.51 -36.89 -35.53
C ASP A 1129 24.83 -38.26 -36.14
N LYS A 1130 25.73 -38.27 -37.13
CA LYS A 1130 26.48 -39.44 -37.51
C LYS A 1130 27.58 -39.61 -36.47
N PHE A 1131 27.30 -40.48 -35.50
CA PHE A 1131 28.32 -41.19 -34.76
C PHE A 1131 29.35 -41.79 -35.73
N SER A 1132 30.47 -41.10 -35.94
CA SER A 1132 31.68 -41.71 -36.49
C SER A 1132 32.65 -41.93 -35.34
N SER A 1133 32.81 -43.20 -35.00
CA SER A 1133 33.76 -43.75 -34.05
C SER A 1133 35.21 -43.42 -34.45
N SER A 1134 35.78 -42.37 -33.85
CA SER A 1134 37.23 -42.15 -33.85
C SER A 1134 37.61 -41.04 -32.87
N SER A 1135 37.88 -41.37 -31.60
CA SER A 1135 38.93 -40.73 -30.77
C SER A 1135 39.04 -41.29 -29.34
N VAL A 1136 39.12 -42.63 -29.17
CA VAL A 1136 39.54 -43.19 -27.87
C VAL A 1136 41.03 -42.85 -27.56
N ALA A 1137 41.76 -42.29 -28.52
CA ALA A 1137 43.17 -41.93 -28.36
C ALA A 1137 43.42 -40.57 -27.68
N GLU A 1138 42.51 -39.59 -27.77
CA GLU A 1138 42.77 -38.24 -27.24
C GLU A 1138 42.33 -38.05 -25.77
N ALA A 1139 41.26 -38.74 -25.35
CA ALA A 1139 40.84 -38.72 -23.94
C ALA A 1139 41.88 -39.37 -23.01
N VAL A 1140 42.58 -40.41 -23.49
CA VAL A 1140 43.65 -41.08 -22.71
C VAL A 1140 44.87 -40.16 -22.57
N LEU A 1141 45.17 -39.34 -23.57
CA LEU A 1141 46.30 -38.40 -23.53
C LEU A 1141 46.04 -37.21 -22.60
N GLY A 1142 44.81 -36.69 -22.57
CA GLY A 1142 44.40 -35.62 -21.65
C GLY A 1142 44.43 -36.06 -20.17
N VAL A 1143 43.98 -37.29 -19.88
CA VAL A 1143 44.03 -37.84 -18.51
C VAL A 1143 45.47 -38.11 -18.07
N LEU A 1144 46.34 -38.62 -18.97
CA LEU A 1144 47.76 -38.80 -18.68
C LEU A 1144 48.48 -37.46 -18.42
N LEU A 1145 48.15 -36.41 -19.17
CA LEU A 1145 48.73 -35.09 -18.94
C LEU A 1145 48.30 -34.49 -17.60
N ALA A 1146 47.02 -34.63 -17.24
CA ALA A 1146 46.49 -34.15 -15.98
C ALA A 1146 47.13 -34.86 -14.77
N VAL A 1147 47.34 -36.19 -14.85
CA VAL A 1147 48.02 -36.94 -13.79
C VAL A 1147 49.50 -36.55 -13.68
N ILE A 1148 50.20 -36.32 -14.79
CA ILE A 1148 51.60 -35.86 -14.77
C ILE A 1148 51.74 -34.46 -14.15
N ILE A 1149 50.82 -33.55 -14.47
CA ILE A 1149 50.80 -32.20 -13.88
C ILE A 1149 50.54 -32.30 -12.37
N LEU A 1150 49.63 -33.17 -11.93
CA LEU A 1150 49.33 -33.35 -10.50
C LEU A 1150 50.53 -33.93 -9.74
N VAL A 1151 51.27 -34.87 -10.33
CA VAL A 1151 52.50 -35.43 -9.73
C VAL A 1151 53.61 -34.38 -9.65
N LEU A 1152 53.74 -33.49 -10.65
CA LEU A 1152 54.71 -32.40 -10.64
C LEU A 1152 54.38 -31.31 -9.62
N VAL A 1153 53.09 -30.98 -9.43
CA VAL A 1153 52.67 -30.00 -8.41
C VAL A 1153 52.84 -30.56 -7.00
N VAL A 1154 52.51 -31.83 -6.77
CA VAL A 1154 52.71 -32.48 -5.46
C VAL A 1154 54.21 -32.66 -5.17
N GLY A 1155 55.01 -33.05 -6.18
CA GLY A 1155 56.47 -33.15 -6.06
C GLY A 1155 57.15 -31.79 -5.83
N GLY A 1156 56.68 -30.74 -6.51
CA GLY A 1156 57.16 -29.37 -6.35
C GLY A 1156 56.78 -28.76 -5.00
N GLY A 1157 55.55 -29.01 -4.52
CA GLY A 1157 55.09 -28.58 -3.19
C GLY A 1157 55.86 -29.27 -2.06
N TRP A 1158 56.21 -30.54 -2.21
CA TRP A 1158 57.01 -31.27 -1.22
C TRP A 1158 58.48 -30.83 -1.18
N TYR A 1159 59.03 -30.40 -2.32
CA TYR A 1159 60.39 -29.82 -2.40
C TYR A 1159 60.43 -28.40 -1.81
N TRP A 1160 59.36 -27.60 -1.98
CA TRP A 1160 59.26 -26.24 -1.45
C TRP A 1160 59.05 -26.20 0.06
N LEU A 1161 58.28 -27.14 0.62
CA LEU A 1161 58.06 -27.26 2.07
C LEU A 1161 59.28 -27.77 2.85
N LYS A 1162 60.31 -28.30 2.19
CA LYS A 1162 61.54 -28.79 2.84
C LYS A 1162 62.62 -27.70 3.01
N GLN A 1163 62.45 -26.50 2.43
CA GLN A 1163 63.48 -25.44 2.42
C GLN A 1163 63.23 -24.21 3.30
N ARG A 1164 62.14 -24.13 4.07
CA ARG A 1164 61.95 -23.02 5.03
C ARG A 1164 61.61 -23.49 6.43
N GLY A 1165 62.67 -23.83 7.16
CA GLY A 1165 62.69 -23.69 8.61
C GLY A 1165 63.40 -22.37 8.99
N VAL A 1166 62.93 -21.76 10.10
CA VAL A 1166 63.57 -20.74 10.94
C VAL A 1166 63.16 -19.26 10.72
N ALA A 1167 62.87 -18.61 11.87
CA ALA A 1167 62.65 -17.18 12.21
C ALA A 1167 61.24 -16.60 11.91
N SER A 1168 60.35 -16.26 12.86
CA SER A 1168 60.35 -15.36 14.04
C SER A 1168 60.20 -13.86 13.72
N GLY A 1169 59.12 -13.25 14.22
CA GLY A 1169 58.99 -11.79 14.43
C GLY A 1169 57.62 -11.19 14.06
N MET A 1170 56.85 -10.73 15.06
CA MET A 1170 55.84 -9.66 14.89
C MET A 1170 56.56 -8.29 14.81
N PRO A 1171 55.94 -7.24 14.21
CA PRO A 1171 55.13 -6.30 15.01
C PRO A 1171 53.88 -5.71 14.32
N GLU A 1172 53.11 -4.99 15.13
CA GLU A 1172 51.84 -4.26 14.92
C GLU A 1172 51.86 -3.11 13.89
N GLU A 1173 50.71 -2.79 13.29
CA GLU A 1173 50.26 -1.44 12.87
C GLU A 1173 48.73 -1.48 12.62
N SER A 1174 47.90 -0.93 13.52
CA SER A 1174 47.35 0.45 13.57
C SER A 1174 45.95 0.58 12.95
N ASN A 1175 44.97 0.84 13.83
CA ASN A 1175 43.59 1.22 13.52
C ASN A 1175 43.48 2.61 12.86
N ALA A 1176 42.74 2.70 11.77
CA ALA A 1176 41.84 3.83 11.45
C ALA A 1176 40.81 3.35 10.40
N PRO A 1177 39.49 3.47 10.64
CA PRO A 1177 38.51 3.32 9.57
C PRO A 1177 38.46 4.63 8.79
N GLN A 1178 38.80 4.57 7.49
CA GLN A 1178 38.50 5.66 6.58
C GLN A 1178 36.97 5.77 6.45
N GLY A 1179 36.46 6.97 6.71
CA GLY A 1179 35.06 7.32 6.46
C GLY A 1179 34.75 7.16 4.98
N PHE A 1180 33.73 6.37 4.67
CA PHE A 1180 33.05 6.43 3.38
C PHE A 1180 32.12 7.65 3.42
N ASP A 1181 32.52 8.70 2.73
CA ASP A 1181 31.73 9.90 2.44
C ASP A 1181 30.70 9.60 1.34
N ASN A 1182 29.49 10.17 1.47
CA ASN A 1182 28.39 10.15 0.47
C ASN A 1182 28.73 10.86 -0.85
N ILE A 1183 29.99 11.26 -1.07
CA ILE A 1183 30.38 12.19 -2.14
C ILE A 1183 31.70 11.73 -2.78
N THR A 1184 31.72 10.62 -3.51
CA THR A 1184 32.68 10.46 -4.62
C THR A 1184 32.26 9.32 -5.55
N PHE A 1185 31.54 9.66 -6.62
CA PHE A 1185 31.70 8.96 -7.90
C PHE A 1185 32.11 10.00 -8.95
N ARG A 1186 33.41 10.02 -9.26
CA ARG A 1186 33.88 10.48 -10.58
C ARG A 1186 34.18 9.23 -11.37
N ASP A 1187 33.70 9.20 -12.60
CA ASP A 1187 34.06 8.20 -13.62
C ASP A 1187 35.57 7.93 -13.60
N VAL A 1188 35.95 6.72 -13.18
CA VAL A 1188 37.32 6.21 -13.39
C VAL A 1188 37.24 5.04 -14.37
N ARG A 1189 37.34 5.35 -15.67
CA ARG A 1189 37.84 4.42 -16.67
C ARG A 1189 39.30 4.10 -16.31
N ALA A 1190 39.56 2.90 -15.81
CA ALA A 1190 40.92 2.42 -15.62
C ALA A 1190 41.57 2.11 -16.99
N GLU A 1191 42.39 3.03 -17.49
CA GLU A 1191 43.37 2.73 -18.53
C GLU A 1191 44.44 1.77 -17.97
N VAL A 1192 44.42 0.52 -18.43
CA VAL A 1192 45.54 -0.41 -18.24
C VAL A 1192 46.68 0.02 -19.18
N LYS A 1193 47.61 0.83 -18.66
CA LYS A 1193 48.93 1.02 -19.28
C LYS A 1193 49.86 -0.13 -18.87
N GLY A 1194 50.12 -1.03 -19.81
CA GLY A 1194 51.19 -2.03 -19.69
C GLY A 1194 52.57 -1.40 -19.92
N PHE A 1195 53.56 -1.89 -19.18
CA PHE A 1195 55.00 -1.78 -19.46
C PHE A 1195 55.77 -2.78 -18.58
N PRO A 1196 56.94 -3.26 -19.03
CA PRO A 1196 57.22 -4.09 -20.20
C PRO A 1196 57.42 -5.58 -19.84
#